data_AF-A0A2H0TR66-F1
#
_entry.id   AF-A0A2H0TR66-F1
#
_cell.length_a   1.000
_cell.length_b   1.000
_cell.length_c   1.000
_cell.angle_alpha   90.00
_cell.angle_beta   90.00
_cell.angle_gamma   90.00
#
_symmetry.space_group_name_H-M   'P 1'
#
loop_
_entity.id
_entity.type
_entity.pdbx_description
1 polymer ?
#
loop_
_entity_poly.entity_id
_entity_poly.type
_entity_poly.pdbx_seq_one_letter_code
_entity_poly.pdbx_strand_id
1 'polypeptide(L)'
;MKDIIEKVIAEGICAPSGENKQPWEFYIREDGFDVYNLPNRDVSLYNYAQQGSLMAHGALIENVVLSANANGYEAHIQLFPNHQNENHVARVTLTPSEIRRQPTHEYISRRTTNRKPYNGRPLTIAERQALLAVAAQEKSARAVLIEDKESKNALCQAAGASDRILFENKTMHGFLFSNINWSEAEDDSRKLGMYIKTLELPPPAQKAFRLFKHWPILNILNKIGFAKNIQKQNVKVFQTAPLVGGVLVNSASPQSYIDAGRMMQRMWLTATRLGLSFQPITGVLFLKHRIDGDGGVSFSDTHKTLITQSYATIARLLKAKDTERAVFLFRIGESDAPSARSQRLHAQYVSSPSVGSGPVEPQAPSDRREQLRQILADLRSLEGDSSFQNQYAVKENIIFFEHSKSIPAYVRWLFTRSKKLDGTQLIELSDFPFFRWDEQMHRKLVALQQKPFPGLIAPLVEKIVAEVTAGQCEMHIVNFGSGGMEVERQVMQTLKQRNYPHRVCFVGCDRSDAARRVARDNLASLKPALEIHEVTGTLSDASVRAIMDETKSQFVAILCANNIFELDKMFGSKQFDILFHSLFKHHLNRDEKNRIDIVATHAARTVLEYDGYKSFPHILPQTVTGWQFPPLLSGAVFSNLRYSTKEQLMAESTDITFYKNTGHYLKRST
;
A
#
# COMPACT_ATOMS: atom_id res chain seq x y z
N MET A 1 -17.19 11.12 27.11
CA MET A 1 -17.35 11.05 25.64
C MET A 1 -16.23 10.26 24.98
N LYS A 2 -14.95 10.62 25.18
CA LYS A 2 -13.80 9.90 24.62
C LYS A 2 -13.82 8.38 24.89
N ASP A 3 -14.05 7.96 26.13
CA ASP A 3 -14.11 6.52 26.47
C ASP A 3 -15.21 5.75 25.70
N ILE A 4 -16.35 6.42 25.45
CA ILE A 4 -17.43 5.85 24.65
C ILE A 4 -17.00 5.74 23.18
N ILE A 5 -16.36 6.78 22.63
CA ILE A 5 -15.83 6.76 21.26
C ILE A 5 -14.85 5.59 21.09
N GLU A 6 -13.88 5.46 22.00
CA GLU A 6 -12.89 4.39 21.97
C GLU A 6 -13.52 3.00 22.10
N LYS A 7 -14.53 2.84 22.95
CA LYS A 7 -15.29 1.59 23.08
C LYS A 7 -16.06 1.24 21.81
N VAL A 8 -16.75 2.21 21.21
CA VAL A 8 -17.50 2.06 19.96
C VAL A 8 -16.56 1.69 18.80
N ILE A 9 -15.40 2.32 18.72
CA ILE A 9 -14.36 1.99 17.73
C ILE A 9 -13.82 0.57 17.96
N ALA A 10 -13.52 0.18 19.21
CA ALA A 10 -12.99 -1.13 19.54
C ALA A 10 -13.93 -2.28 19.13
N GLU A 11 -15.25 -2.11 19.28
CA GLU A 11 -16.22 -3.07 18.75
C GLU A 11 -16.40 -2.94 17.23
N GLY A 12 -16.32 -1.72 16.69
CA GLY A 12 -16.33 -1.43 15.25
C GLY A 12 -15.32 -2.27 14.47
N ILE A 13 -14.06 -2.26 14.92
CA ILE A 13 -12.94 -2.95 14.25
C ILE A 13 -13.02 -4.49 14.30
N CYS A 14 -13.97 -5.08 15.04
CA CYS A 14 -14.25 -6.52 14.96
C CYS A 14 -14.88 -6.94 13.62
N ALA A 15 -15.20 -5.98 12.75
CA ALA A 15 -15.67 -6.19 11.39
C ALA A 15 -14.76 -7.13 10.56
N PRO A 16 -15.33 -7.92 9.64
CA PRO A 16 -14.56 -8.67 8.65
C PRO A 16 -13.98 -7.74 7.57
N SER A 17 -12.85 -8.14 6.99
CA SER A 17 -12.23 -7.48 5.83
C SER A 17 -11.52 -8.51 4.96
N GLY A 18 -11.31 -8.21 3.67
CA GLY A 18 -10.50 -9.03 2.76
C GLY A 18 -9.16 -9.40 3.41
N GLU A 19 -8.80 -10.69 3.39
CA GLU A 19 -7.57 -11.27 3.95
C GLU A 19 -7.19 -10.75 5.36
N ASN A 20 -8.18 -10.30 6.15
CA ASN A 20 -8.02 -9.64 7.45
C ASN A 20 -7.14 -8.35 7.41
N LYS A 21 -7.19 -7.60 6.31
CA LYS A 21 -6.43 -6.36 6.08
C LYS A 21 -6.84 -5.16 6.93
N GLN A 22 -8.07 -5.15 7.43
CA GLN A 22 -8.60 -4.15 8.36
C GLN A 22 -8.34 -2.71 7.87
N PRO A 23 -8.83 -2.27 6.69
CA PRO A 23 -8.32 -1.10 5.99
C PRO A 23 -8.76 0.26 6.57
N TRP A 24 -8.75 0.44 7.89
CA TRP A 24 -9.30 1.63 8.56
C TRP A 24 -8.33 2.31 9.52
N GLU A 25 -8.53 3.62 9.65
CA GLU A 25 -7.89 4.56 10.57
C GLU A 25 -8.93 5.57 11.09
N PHE A 26 -8.72 6.11 12.28
CA PHE A 26 -9.70 6.97 12.95
C PHE A 26 -9.11 8.31 13.37
N TYR A 27 -9.91 9.36 13.27
CA TYR A 27 -9.61 10.65 13.89
C TYR A 27 -10.68 10.96 14.93
N ILE A 28 -10.29 11.04 16.22
CA ILE A 28 -11.24 11.34 17.30
C ILE A 28 -11.57 12.83 17.30
N ARG A 29 -12.85 13.14 17.48
CA ARG A 29 -13.36 14.50 17.71
C ARG A 29 -14.10 14.56 19.03
N GLU A 30 -14.54 15.76 19.41
CA GLU A 30 -15.25 15.98 20.67
C GLU A 30 -16.59 15.24 20.75
N ASP A 31 -17.33 15.19 19.64
CA ASP A 31 -18.68 14.65 19.48
C ASP A 31 -18.74 13.30 18.75
N GLY A 32 -17.59 12.71 18.42
CA GLY A 32 -17.53 11.48 17.63
C GLY A 32 -16.18 11.26 16.99
N PHE A 33 -16.15 10.78 15.74
CA PHE A 33 -14.90 10.47 15.04
C PHE A 33 -15.07 10.44 13.52
N ASP A 34 -13.97 10.53 12.80
CA ASP A 34 -13.91 10.22 11.38
C ASP A 34 -13.31 8.84 11.14
N VAL A 35 -13.74 8.20 10.06
CA VAL A 35 -13.24 6.93 9.57
C VAL A 35 -12.59 7.15 8.22
N TYR A 36 -11.32 6.77 8.13
CA TYR A 36 -10.52 6.84 6.91
C TYR A 36 -10.18 5.46 6.38
N ASN A 37 -10.30 5.28 5.06
CA ASN A 37 -9.79 4.11 4.36
C ASN A 37 -8.27 4.20 4.22
N LEU A 38 -7.60 3.07 4.38
CA LEU A 38 -6.17 2.91 4.11
C LEU A 38 -5.97 2.08 2.85
N PRO A 39 -5.90 2.71 1.67
CA PRO A 39 -5.90 1.99 0.39
C PRO A 39 -4.70 1.05 0.25
N ASN A 40 -3.58 1.39 0.88
CA ASN A 40 -2.35 0.61 0.83
C ASN A 40 -2.40 -0.66 1.70
N ARG A 41 -3.40 -0.82 2.58
CA ARG A 41 -3.54 -2.04 3.40
C ARG A 41 -4.00 -3.24 2.57
N ASP A 42 -4.85 -3.02 1.57
CA ASP A 42 -5.37 -4.06 0.68
C ASP A 42 -5.13 -3.72 -0.80
N VAL A 43 -4.01 -4.21 -1.30
CA VAL A 43 -3.59 -4.10 -2.71
C VAL A 43 -3.90 -5.37 -3.51
N SER A 44 -4.79 -6.22 -3.01
CA SER A 44 -5.14 -7.47 -3.68
C SER A 44 -5.80 -7.23 -5.05
N LEU A 45 -5.67 -8.21 -5.96
CA LEU A 45 -6.49 -8.20 -7.19
C LEU A 45 -7.99 -8.35 -6.89
N TYR A 46 -8.36 -8.70 -5.66
CA TYR A 46 -9.75 -8.76 -5.20
C TYR A 46 -10.29 -7.37 -4.79
N ASN A 47 -9.44 -6.37 -4.60
CA ASN A 47 -9.84 -5.06 -4.10
C ASN A 47 -9.78 -3.95 -5.17
N TYR A 48 -10.38 -4.22 -6.33
CA TYR A 48 -10.49 -3.20 -7.38
C TYR A 48 -11.26 -1.97 -6.88
N ALA A 49 -10.74 -0.76 -7.15
CA ALA A 49 -11.35 0.51 -6.74
C ALA A 49 -11.81 0.53 -5.26
N GLN A 50 -11.05 -0.14 -4.38
CA GLN A 50 -11.35 -0.25 -2.95
C GLN A 50 -12.71 -0.89 -2.62
N GLN A 51 -13.36 -1.59 -3.55
CA GLN A 51 -14.71 -2.16 -3.36
C GLN A 51 -14.78 -3.16 -2.20
N GLY A 52 -13.76 -4.00 -2.03
CA GLY A 52 -13.64 -4.91 -0.90
C GLY A 52 -13.44 -4.16 0.41
N SER A 53 -12.59 -3.12 0.42
CA SER A 53 -12.40 -2.23 1.56
C SER A 53 -13.69 -1.51 1.95
N LEU A 54 -14.44 -0.97 0.99
CA LEU A 54 -15.70 -0.25 1.26
C LEU A 54 -16.78 -1.15 1.85
N MET A 55 -16.88 -2.41 1.41
CA MET A 55 -17.75 -3.38 2.09
C MET A 55 -17.29 -3.68 3.52
N ALA A 56 -15.97 -3.76 3.76
CA ALA A 56 -15.44 -3.91 5.12
C ALA A 56 -15.78 -2.69 6.00
N HIS A 57 -15.74 -1.48 5.44
CA HIS A 57 -16.17 -0.25 6.13
C HIS A 57 -17.67 -0.26 6.43
N GLY A 58 -18.50 -0.77 5.51
CA GLY A 58 -19.92 -1.01 5.79
C GLY A 58 -20.12 -1.91 7.00
N ALA A 59 -19.40 -3.03 7.08
CA ALA A 59 -19.47 -3.90 8.24
C ALA A 59 -18.97 -3.24 9.54
N LEU A 60 -17.94 -2.39 9.44
CA LEU A 60 -17.44 -1.59 10.56
C LEU A 60 -18.48 -0.60 11.07
N ILE A 61 -19.11 0.15 10.17
CA ILE A 61 -20.14 1.14 10.48
C ILE A 61 -21.33 0.45 11.14
N GLU A 62 -21.72 -0.74 10.68
CA GLU A 62 -22.80 -1.49 11.30
C GLU A 62 -22.47 -1.87 12.75
N ASN A 63 -21.24 -2.35 13.01
CA ASN A 63 -20.79 -2.63 14.38
C ASN A 63 -20.75 -1.36 15.25
N VAL A 64 -20.32 -0.23 14.68
CA VAL A 64 -20.30 1.09 15.35
C VAL A 64 -21.71 1.49 15.77
N VAL A 65 -22.71 1.36 14.88
CA VAL A 65 -24.11 1.68 15.17
C VAL A 65 -24.66 0.77 16.27
N LEU A 66 -24.37 -0.53 16.21
CA LEU A 66 -24.77 -1.48 17.25
C LEU A 66 -24.15 -1.13 18.61
N SER A 67 -22.86 -0.83 18.62
CA SER A 67 -22.11 -0.49 19.82
C SER A 67 -22.61 0.82 20.45
N ALA A 68 -22.80 1.86 19.64
CA ALA A 68 -23.30 3.15 20.13
C ALA A 68 -24.66 2.99 20.81
N ASN A 69 -25.61 2.30 20.16
CA ASN A 69 -26.95 2.07 20.71
C ASN A 69 -26.91 1.28 22.03
N ALA A 70 -26.04 0.27 22.14
CA ALA A 70 -25.88 -0.52 23.37
C ALA A 70 -25.29 0.28 24.54
N ASN A 71 -24.61 1.40 24.23
CA ASN A 71 -23.99 2.29 25.20
C ASN A 71 -24.77 3.61 25.43
N GLY A 72 -26.02 3.72 24.94
CA GLY A 72 -26.87 4.89 25.17
C GLY A 72 -26.58 6.07 24.24
N TYR A 73 -26.13 5.78 23.02
CA TYR A 73 -25.87 6.79 22.00
C TYR A 73 -26.51 6.41 20.66
N GLU A 74 -26.99 7.41 19.93
CA GLU A 74 -27.33 7.28 18.53
C GLU A 74 -26.13 7.73 17.68
N ALA A 75 -25.78 6.92 16.68
CA ALA A 75 -24.69 7.23 15.76
C ALA A 75 -25.26 7.79 14.44
N HIS A 76 -25.04 9.07 14.20
CA HIS A 76 -25.34 9.71 12.92
C HIS A 76 -24.14 9.55 11.99
N ILE A 77 -24.37 8.88 10.85
CA ILE A 77 -23.32 8.55 9.88
C ILE A 77 -23.49 9.43 8.65
N GLN A 78 -22.52 10.31 8.40
CA GLN A 78 -22.39 11.04 7.14
C GLN A 78 -21.29 10.37 6.32
N LEU A 79 -21.65 9.78 5.19
CA LEU A 79 -20.71 9.09 4.32
C LEU A 79 -20.08 10.06 3.33
N PHE A 80 -18.78 9.88 3.08
CA PHE A 80 -17.98 10.72 2.21
C PHE A 80 -18.18 12.23 2.46
N PRO A 81 -18.00 12.70 3.71
CA PRO A 81 -18.27 14.09 4.10
C PRO A 81 -17.34 15.09 3.41
N ASN A 82 -16.18 14.63 2.91
CA ASN A 82 -15.24 15.43 2.14
C ASN A 82 -15.12 14.89 0.71
N HIS A 83 -15.74 15.56 -0.26
CA HIS A 83 -15.69 15.17 -1.67
C HIS A 83 -14.28 15.23 -2.29
N GLN A 84 -13.34 15.95 -1.67
CA GLN A 84 -11.94 16.03 -2.13
C GLN A 84 -11.06 14.91 -1.56
N ASN A 85 -11.55 14.14 -0.57
CA ASN A 85 -10.84 13.02 0.01
C ASN A 85 -11.74 11.78 0.02
N GLU A 86 -11.66 10.98 -1.04
CA GLU A 86 -12.41 9.73 -1.17
C GLU A 86 -12.07 8.68 -0.10
N ASN A 87 -10.91 8.81 0.57
CA ASN A 87 -10.58 7.96 1.71
C ASN A 87 -11.28 8.41 2.99
N HIS A 88 -11.86 9.61 3.06
CA HIS A 88 -12.70 10.00 4.20
C HIS A 88 -14.06 9.31 4.06
N VAL A 89 -14.12 8.05 4.51
CA VAL A 89 -15.27 7.17 4.28
C VAL A 89 -16.50 7.64 5.06
N ALA A 90 -16.32 8.01 6.32
CA ALA A 90 -17.44 8.40 7.17
C ALA A 90 -17.04 9.45 8.22
N ARG A 91 -17.98 10.33 8.51
CA ARG A 91 -18.07 11.11 9.74
C ARG A 91 -19.12 10.46 10.62
N VAL A 92 -18.74 10.13 11.85
CA VAL A 92 -19.63 9.56 12.87
C VAL A 92 -19.80 10.55 14.00
N THR A 93 -21.02 11.03 14.21
CA THR A 93 -21.39 11.86 15.36
C THR A 93 -22.24 11.05 16.33
N LEU A 94 -21.89 11.07 17.62
CA LEU A 94 -22.57 10.34 18.67
C LEU A 94 -23.39 11.30 19.53
N THR A 95 -24.71 11.11 19.56
CA THR A 95 -25.64 11.88 20.37
C THR A 95 -26.21 11.02 21.49
N PRO A 96 -26.33 11.51 22.74
CA PRO A 96 -26.99 10.76 23.80
C PRO A 96 -28.41 10.34 23.38
N SER A 97 -28.76 9.09 23.65
CA SER A 97 -30.05 8.49 23.29
C SER A 97 -30.43 7.40 24.30
N GLU A 98 -31.65 6.89 24.21
CA GLU A 98 -32.06 5.74 25.02
C GLU A 98 -31.22 4.50 24.68
N ILE A 99 -30.90 3.70 25.70
CA ILE A 99 -30.15 2.46 25.51
C ILE A 99 -31.00 1.48 24.69
N ARG A 100 -30.56 1.15 23.48
CA ARG A 100 -31.21 0.19 22.58
C ARG A 100 -30.28 -1.00 22.32
N ARG A 101 -30.39 -2.04 23.15
CA ARG A 101 -29.58 -3.26 22.98
C ARG A 101 -30.21 -4.19 21.95
N GLN A 102 -29.67 -4.18 20.74
CA GLN A 102 -30.07 -5.13 19.72
C GLN A 102 -29.49 -6.53 20.03
N PRO A 103 -30.25 -7.63 19.88
CA PRO A 103 -29.77 -8.99 20.19
C PRO A 103 -28.51 -9.43 19.42
N THR A 104 -28.17 -8.76 18.33
CA THR A 104 -26.98 -9.03 17.51
C THR A 104 -25.70 -8.40 18.05
N HIS A 105 -25.79 -7.43 18.97
CA HIS A 105 -24.64 -6.70 19.53
C HIS A 105 -23.60 -7.64 20.19
N GLU A 106 -24.06 -8.58 21.02
CA GLU A 106 -23.19 -9.56 21.70
C GLU A 106 -22.43 -10.49 20.74
N TYR A 107 -22.87 -10.57 19.48
CA TYR A 107 -22.29 -11.45 18.47
C TYR A 107 -21.18 -10.77 17.66
N ILE A 108 -20.91 -9.47 17.87
CA ILE A 108 -19.83 -8.74 17.20
C ILE A 108 -18.47 -9.43 17.44
N SER A 109 -18.17 -9.76 18.69
CA SER A 109 -16.93 -10.45 19.10
C SER A 109 -16.97 -11.96 18.84
N ARG A 110 -18.17 -12.56 18.74
CA ARG A 110 -18.36 -14.01 18.55
C ARG A 110 -18.31 -14.43 17.09
N ARG A 111 -18.71 -13.54 16.17
CA ARG A 111 -18.76 -13.76 14.73
C ARG A 111 -17.38 -14.08 14.17
N THR A 112 -17.33 -15.10 13.32
CA THR A 112 -16.11 -15.56 12.67
C THR A 112 -16.41 -16.17 11.29
N THR A 113 -15.41 -16.23 10.43
CA THR A 113 -15.47 -16.98 9.16
C THR A 113 -15.21 -18.44 9.45
N ASN A 114 -16.15 -19.32 9.10
CA ASN A 114 -15.98 -20.75 9.27
C ASN A 114 -15.83 -21.46 7.93
N ARG A 115 -14.63 -21.99 7.65
CA ARG A 115 -14.31 -22.65 6.37
C ARG A 115 -14.50 -24.16 6.41
N LYS A 116 -14.96 -24.73 7.52
CA LYS A 116 -15.18 -26.17 7.67
C LYS A 116 -16.33 -26.69 6.79
N PRO A 117 -16.41 -28.00 6.53
CA PRO A 117 -17.62 -28.64 6.01
C PRO A 117 -18.81 -28.41 6.94
N TYR A 118 -20.00 -28.26 6.36
CA TYR A 118 -21.25 -28.07 7.10
C TYR A 118 -22.01 -29.40 7.17
N ASN A 119 -22.85 -29.59 8.19
CA ASN A 119 -23.55 -30.86 8.42
C ASN A 119 -24.72 -31.11 7.46
N GLY A 120 -25.10 -30.12 6.65
CA GLY A 120 -26.18 -30.21 5.67
C GLY A 120 -27.60 -30.03 6.20
N ARG A 121 -27.79 -29.71 7.49
CA ARG A 121 -29.11 -29.45 8.09
C ARG A 121 -29.81 -28.29 7.36
N PRO A 122 -30.99 -28.48 6.76
CA PRO A 122 -31.75 -27.38 6.16
C PRO A 122 -32.06 -26.28 7.19
N LEU A 123 -32.07 -25.03 6.74
CA LEU A 123 -32.51 -23.93 7.59
C LEU A 123 -34.02 -24.01 7.80
N THR A 124 -34.45 -23.72 9.03
CA THR A 124 -35.86 -23.58 9.38
C THR A 124 -36.46 -22.34 8.70
N ILE A 125 -37.80 -22.30 8.61
CA ILE A 125 -38.51 -21.12 8.10
C ILE A 125 -38.14 -19.87 8.90
N ALA A 126 -38.07 -19.98 10.24
CA ALA A 126 -37.74 -18.88 11.13
C ALA A 126 -36.29 -18.37 10.93
N GLU A 127 -35.31 -19.26 10.78
CA GLU A 127 -33.92 -18.88 10.49
C GLU A 127 -33.83 -18.09 9.16
N ARG A 128 -34.53 -18.54 8.11
CA ARG A 128 -34.57 -17.86 6.81
C ARG A 128 -35.24 -16.49 6.88
N GLN A 129 -36.41 -16.42 7.54
CA GLN A 129 -37.13 -15.17 7.72
C GLN A 129 -36.29 -14.16 8.52
N ALA A 130 -35.56 -14.60 9.54
CA ALA A 130 -34.67 -13.72 10.29
C ALA A 130 -33.55 -13.13 9.41
N LEU A 131 -32.93 -13.93 8.54
CA LEU A 131 -31.90 -13.46 7.60
C LEU A 131 -32.47 -12.49 6.56
N LEU A 132 -33.65 -12.78 6.01
CA LEU A 132 -34.32 -11.91 5.03
C LEU A 132 -34.80 -10.61 5.67
N ALA A 133 -35.30 -10.64 6.91
CA ALA A 133 -35.78 -9.47 7.63
C ALA A 133 -34.66 -8.44 7.86
N VAL A 134 -33.47 -8.89 8.26
CA VAL A 134 -32.33 -7.97 8.44
C VAL A 134 -31.75 -7.50 7.11
N ALA A 135 -31.84 -8.32 6.06
CA ALA A 135 -31.43 -7.90 4.72
C ALA A 135 -32.37 -6.81 4.15
N ALA A 136 -33.68 -6.94 4.36
CA ALA A 136 -34.69 -6.00 3.87
C ALA A 136 -34.62 -4.59 4.50
N GLN A 137 -33.82 -4.40 5.54
CA GLN A 137 -33.56 -3.08 6.11
C GLN A 137 -32.75 -2.17 5.18
N GLU A 138 -32.00 -2.76 4.23
CA GLU A 138 -31.22 -2.01 3.26
C GLU A 138 -32.03 -1.76 1.98
N LYS A 139 -32.03 -0.52 1.50
CA LYS A 139 -32.84 -0.12 0.33
C LYS A 139 -32.06 -0.17 -0.97
N SER A 140 -30.75 0.03 -0.90
CA SER A 140 -29.85 0.10 -2.08
C SER A 140 -29.31 -1.27 -2.50
N ALA A 141 -29.57 -2.31 -1.71
CA ALA A 141 -29.12 -3.67 -1.94
C ALA A 141 -30.22 -4.69 -1.64
N ARG A 142 -30.12 -5.91 -2.19
CA ARG A 142 -30.95 -7.05 -1.80
C ARG A 142 -30.16 -8.34 -1.67
N ALA A 143 -30.57 -9.20 -0.73
CA ALA A 143 -30.03 -10.54 -0.59
C ALA A 143 -30.86 -11.58 -1.37
N VAL A 144 -30.20 -12.61 -1.88
CA VAL A 144 -30.82 -13.77 -2.52
C VAL A 144 -30.30 -15.03 -1.86
N LEU A 145 -31.22 -15.90 -1.46
CA LEU A 145 -30.95 -17.18 -0.81
C LEU A 145 -31.29 -18.32 -1.77
N ILE A 146 -30.39 -19.31 -1.86
CA ILE A 146 -30.49 -20.46 -2.76
C ILE A 146 -30.25 -21.73 -1.93
N GLU A 147 -31.26 -22.60 -1.91
CA GLU A 147 -31.26 -23.86 -1.15
C GLU A 147 -31.50 -25.08 -2.05
N ASP A 148 -32.05 -24.90 -3.26
CA ASP A 148 -32.27 -26.01 -4.18
C ASP A 148 -30.93 -26.60 -4.64
N LYS A 149 -30.89 -27.93 -4.73
CA LYS A 149 -29.65 -28.68 -4.91
C LYS A 149 -28.95 -28.32 -6.22
N GLU A 150 -29.68 -28.14 -7.30
CA GLU A 150 -29.13 -27.87 -8.63
C GLU A 150 -28.48 -26.48 -8.69
N SER A 151 -29.22 -25.43 -8.33
CA SER A 151 -28.74 -24.05 -8.34
C SER A 151 -27.60 -23.85 -7.34
N LYS A 152 -27.71 -24.46 -6.14
CA LYS A 152 -26.63 -24.44 -5.16
C LYS A 152 -25.35 -25.05 -5.73
N ASN A 153 -25.43 -26.23 -6.34
CA ASN A 153 -24.26 -26.91 -6.88
C ASN A 153 -23.63 -26.10 -8.02
N ALA A 154 -24.44 -25.50 -8.89
CA ALA A 154 -23.98 -24.63 -9.96
C ALA A 154 -23.30 -23.35 -9.42
N LEU A 155 -23.87 -22.71 -8.39
CA LEU A 155 -23.27 -21.54 -7.74
C LEU A 155 -21.94 -21.90 -7.08
N CYS A 156 -21.89 -23.00 -6.33
CA CYS A 156 -20.64 -23.48 -5.69
C CYS A 156 -19.55 -23.75 -6.74
N GLN A 157 -19.90 -24.41 -7.84
CA GLN A 157 -18.97 -24.69 -8.94
C GLN A 157 -18.42 -23.40 -9.56
N ALA A 158 -19.28 -22.41 -9.80
CA ALA A 158 -18.90 -21.11 -10.33
C ALA A 158 -18.02 -20.34 -9.33
N ALA A 159 -18.40 -20.27 -8.05
CA ALA A 159 -17.64 -19.59 -7.00
C ALA A 159 -16.22 -20.18 -6.83
N GLY A 160 -16.08 -21.50 -6.95
CA GLY A 160 -14.79 -22.20 -6.86
C GLY A 160 -13.79 -21.85 -7.98
N ALA A 161 -14.22 -21.17 -9.06
CA ALA A 161 -13.29 -20.72 -10.10
C ALA A 161 -12.20 -19.79 -9.55
N SER A 162 -12.52 -18.98 -8.53
CA SER A 162 -11.52 -18.11 -7.90
C SER A 162 -10.37 -18.88 -7.25
N ASP A 163 -10.66 -20.02 -6.62
CA ASP A 163 -9.65 -20.86 -5.97
C ASP A 163 -8.65 -21.43 -6.98
N ARG A 164 -9.14 -21.82 -8.17
CA ARG A 164 -8.26 -22.25 -9.26
C ARG A 164 -7.33 -21.11 -9.70
N ILE A 165 -7.90 -19.93 -9.93
CA ILE A 165 -7.14 -18.76 -10.43
C ILE A 165 -6.11 -18.32 -9.39
N LEU A 166 -6.43 -18.38 -8.10
CA LEU A 166 -5.52 -18.07 -6.99
C LEU A 166 -4.20 -18.86 -7.08
N PHE A 167 -4.26 -20.14 -7.46
CA PHE A 167 -3.08 -20.98 -7.63
C PHE A 167 -2.47 -20.94 -9.03
N GLU A 168 -3.20 -20.48 -10.06
CA GLU A 168 -2.68 -20.31 -11.44
C GLU A 168 -2.13 -18.90 -11.74
N ASN A 169 -2.41 -17.91 -10.90
CA ASN A 169 -1.98 -16.53 -11.09
C ASN A 169 -0.87 -16.16 -10.10
N LYS A 170 0.31 -15.77 -10.61
CA LYS A 170 1.50 -15.47 -9.80
C LYS A 170 1.28 -14.32 -8.81
N THR A 171 0.54 -13.28 -9.20
CA THR A 171 0.29 -12.11 -8.36
C THR A 171 -0.62 -12.49 -7.20
N MET A 172 -1.71 -13.19 -7.46
CA MET A 172 -2.65 -13.64 -6.43
C MET A 172 -2.01 -14.67 -5.49
N HIS A 173 -1.24 -15.59 -6.04
CA HIS A 173 -0.43 -16.53 -5.29
C HIS A 173 0.52 -15.80 -4.33
N GLY A 174 1.35 -14.89 -4.85
CA GLY A 174 2.28 -14.11 -4.04
C GLY A 174 1.58 -13.31 -2.95
N PHE A 175 0.40 -12.76 -3.24
CA PHE A 175 -0.42 -12.07 -2.27
C PHE A 175 -0.92 -12.99 -1.16
N LEU A 176 -1.49 -14.16 -1.48
CA LEU A 176 -1.94 -15.12 -0.46
C LEU A 176 -0.81 -15.50 0.48
N PHE A 177 0.32 -15.96 -0.06
CA PHE A 177 1.40 -16.52 0.75
C PHE A 177 2.20 -15.48 1.54
N SER A 178 2.16 -14.20 1.14
CA SER A 178 2.72 -13.09 1.94
C SER A 178 1.80 -12.65 3.08
N ASN A 179 0.50 -12.99 3.02
CA ASN A 179 -0.52 -12.61 4.00
C ASN A 179 -0.98 -13.76 4.90
N ILE A 180 -0.20 -14.85 4.96
CA ILE A 180 -0.41 -15.93 5.93
C ILE A 180 0.49 -15.71 7.14
N ASN A 181 -0.11 -15.77 8.32
CA ASN A 181 0.61 -15.93 9.58
C ASN A 181 0.85 -17.44 9.77
N TRP A 182 2.12 -17.85 9.75
CA TRP A 182 2.50 -19.27 9.66
C TRP A 182 2.64 -19.97 11.00
N SER A 183 2.71 -19.20 12.09
CA SER A 183 2.86 -19.66 13.47
C SER A 183 1.88 -18.92 14.37
N GLU A 184 1.63 -19.48 15.55
CA GLU A 184 0.84 -18.84 16.59
C GLU A 184 1.52 -17.54 17.07
N ALA A 185 2.84 -17.55 17.26
CA ALA A 185 3.60 -16.35 17.62
C ALA A 185 3.48 -15.20 16.60
N GLU A 186 3.45 -15.50 15.28
CA GLU A 186 3.20 -14.47 14.25
C GLU A 186 1.78 -13.90 14.36
N ASP A 187 0.79 -14.72 14.75
CA ASP A 187 -0.58 -14.26 14.89
C ASP A 187 -0.80 -13.50 16.20
N ASP A 188 -0.21 -13.96 17.30
CA ASP A 188 -0.24 -13.32 18.62
C ASP A 188 0.42 -11.94 18.61
N SER A 189 1.43 -11.74 17.76
CA SER A 189 2.00 -10.40 17.49
C SER A 189 1.06 -9.50 16.68
N ARG A 190 -0.16 -9.95 16.39
CA ARG A 190 -1.20 -9.27 15.60
C ARG A 190 -0.72 -8.84 14.22
N LYS A 191 0.14 -9.65 13.60
CA LYS A 191 0.57 -9.41 12.22
C LYS A 191 -0.64 -9.44 11.29
N LEU A 192 -0.72 -8.46 10.40
CA LEU A 192 -1.77 -8.40 9.38
C LEU A 192 -1.77 -9.66 8.51
N GLY A 193 -2.96 -10.20 8.26
CA GLY A 193 -3.15 -11.41 7.48
C GLY A 193 -4.01 -12.46 8.18
N MET A 194 -3.98 -13.66 7.63
CA MET A 194 -4.75 -14.81 8.11
C MET A 194 -3.83 -15.85 8.74
N TYR A 195 -4.12 -16.22 9.99
CA TYR A 195 -3.48 -17.39 10.59
C TYR A 195 -3.81 -18.67 9.82
N ILE A 196 -2.78 -19.49 9.56
CA ILE A 196 -2.91 -20.71 8.76
C ILE A 196 -4.04 -21.64 9.22
N LYS A 197 -4.31 -21.74 10.54
CA LYS A 197 -5.41 -22.56 11.07
C LYS A 197 -6.80 -22.06 10.63
N THR A 198 -6.95 -20.77 10.34
CA THR A 198 -8.22 -20.20 9.85
C THR A 198 -8.55 -20.63 8.41
N LEU A 199 -7.58 -21.18 7.67
CA LEU A 199 -7.79 -21.73 6.34
C LEU A 199 -8.42 -23.13 6.35
N GLU A 200 -8.50 -23.79 7.51
CA GLU A 200 -9.09 -25.13 7.69
C GLU A 200 -8.50 -26.20 6.75
N LEU A 201 -7.20 -26.10 6.48
CA LEU A 201 -6.48 -27.09 5.68
C LEU A 201 -6.38 -28.43 6.45
N PRO A 202 -6.60 -29.59 5.81
CA PRO A 202 -6.47 -30.88 6.49
C PRO A 202 -5.01 -31.15 6.94
N PRO A 203 -4.78 -31.94 8.00
CA PRO A 203 -3.47 -32.10 8.64
C PRO A 203 -2.27 -32.47 7.73
N PRO A 204 -2.37 -33.35 6.70
CA PRO A 204 -1.24 -33.55 5.78
C PRO A 204 -1.04 -32.37 4.83
N ALA A 205 -2.11 -31.65 4.47
CA ALA A 205 -2.05 -30.50 3.57
C ALA A 205 -1.38 -29.30 4.22
N GLN A 206 -1.54 -29.06 5.53
CA GLN A 206 -0.90 -27.93 6.22
C GLN A 206 0.63 -27.93 6.08
N LYS A 207 1.26 -29.11 6.20
CA LYS A 207 2.72 -29.27 6.04
C LYS A 207 3.14 -29.05 4.59
N ALA A 208 2.41 -29.64 3.64
CA ALA A 208 2.67 -29.48 2.21
C ALA A 208 2.43 -28.04 1.73
N PHE A 209 1.51 -27.31 2.37
CA PHE A 209 1.13 -25.95 1.97
C PHE A 209 2.31 -24.98 1.99
N ARG A 210 3.27 -25.19 2.90
CA ARG A 210 4.52 -24.40 2.95
C ARG A 210 5.34 -24.54 1.66
N LEU A 211 5.36 -25.71 1.03
CA LEU A 211 6.05 -25.93 -0.24
C LEU A 211 5.39 -25.15 -1.38
N PHE A 212 4.06 -25.01 -1.33
CA PHE A 212 3.29 -24.29 -2.35
C PHE A 212 3.54 -22.78 -2.32
N LYS A 213 4.23 -22.24 -1.31
CA LYS A 213 4.74 -20.84 -1.30
C LYS A 213 5.71 -20.55 -2.43
N HIS A 214 6.39 -21.57 -2.96
CA HIS A 214 7.36 -21.37 -4.05
C HIS A 214 6.69 -21.45 -5.42
N TRP A 215 6.59 -20.31 -6.10
CA TRP A 215 5.95 -20.21 -7.41
C TRP A 215 6.45 -21.22 -8.46
N PRO A 216 7.77 -21.49 -8.61
CA PRO A 216 8.24 -22.47 -9.60
C PRO A 216 7.69 -23.88 -9.35
N ILE A 217 7.59 -24.30 -8.09
CA ILE A 217 7.04 -25.61 -7.69
C ILE A 217 5.56 -25.66 -8.09
N LEU A 218 4.79 -24.66 -7.67
CA LEU A 218 3.36 -24.61 -7.95
C LEU A 218 3.07 -24.54 -9.46
N ASN A 219 3.87 -23.80 -10.22
CA ASN A 219 3.73 -23.70 -11.68
C ASN A 219 3.94 -25.06 -12.38
N ILE A 220 4.84 -25.90 -11.89
CA ILE A 220 5.01 -27.28 -12.38
C ILE A 220 3.78 -28.13 -12.02
N LEU A 221 3.32 -28.07 -10.77
CA LEU A 221 2.14 -28.80 -10.31
C LEU A 221 0.86 -28.39 -11.06
N ASN A 222 0.73 -27.14 -11.47
CA ASN A 222 -0.39 -26.66 -12.26
C ASN A 222 -0.45 -27.29 -13.66
N LYS A 223 0.71 -27.66 -14.26
CA LYS A 223 0.74 -28.36 -15.55
C LYS A 223 0.06 -29.74 -15.48
N ILE A 224 0.05 -30.37 -14.31
CA ILE A 224 -0.64 -31.64 -14.03
C ILE A 224 -2.01 -31.46 -13.36
N GLY A 225 -2.56 -30.24 -13.35
CA GLY A 225 -3.92 -29.98 -12.91
C GLY A 225 -4.12 -29.74 -11.41
N PHE A 226 -3.06 -29.41 -10.66
CA PHE A 226 -3.14 -29.16 -9.22
C PHE A 226 -4.21 -28.12 -8.83
N ALA A 227 -4.18 -26.92 -9.43
CA ALA A 227 -5.17 -25.87 -9.14
C ALA A 227 -6.62 -26.32 -9.42
N LYS A 228 -6.84 -27.08 -10.50
CA LYS A 228 -8.16 -27.66 -10.81
C LYS A 228 -8.61 -28.67 -9.74
N ASN A 229 -7.68 -29.46 -9.20
CA ASN A 229 -7.98 -30.39 -8.11
C ASN A 229 -8.32 -29.65 -6.81
N ILE A 230 -7.59 -28.59 -6.46
CA ILE A 230 -7.90 -27.75 -5.30
C ILE A 230 -9.30 -27.12 -5.43
N GLN A 231 -9.62 -26.57 -6.61
CA GLN A 231 -10.98 -26.10 -6.89
C GLN A 231 -12.02 -27.20 -6.65
N LYS A 232 -11.83 -28.40 -7.20
CA LYS A 232 -12.77 -29.52 -7.00
C LYS A 232 -12.97 -29.88 -5.53
N GLN A 233 -11.89 -29.87 -4.73
CA GLN A 233 -11.96 -30.14 -3.30
C GLN A 233 -12.72 -29.05 -2.54
N ASN A 234 -12.43 -27.77 -2.80
CA ASN A 234 -13.12 -26.65 -2.16
C ASN A 234 -14.59 -26.56 -2.57
N VAL A 235 -14.92 -26.85 -3.83
CA VAL A 235 -16.33 -26.91 -4.30
C VAL A 235 -17.11 -27.97 -3.52
N LYS A 236 -16.53 -29.14 -3.26
CA LYS A 236 -17.18 -30.16 -2.41
C LYS A 236 -17.45 -29.63 -1.00
N VAL A 237 -16.52 -28.86 -0.43
CA VAL A 237 -16.74 -28.20 0.87
C VAL A 237 -17.86 -27.17 0.76
N PHE A 238 -17.90 -26.33 -0.28
CA PHE A 238 -18.99 -25.34 -0.45
C PHE A 238 -20.36 -26.01 -0.55
N GLN A 239 -20.45 -27.13 -1.29
CA GLN A 239 -21.69 -27.89 -1.51
C GLN A 239 -22.29 -28.51 -0.23
N THR A 240 -21.49 -28.67 0.83
CA THR A 240 -21.98 -29.14 2.14
C THR A 240 -22.94 -28.16 2.80
N ALA A 241 -22.91 -26.87 2.43
CA ALA A 241 -23.81 -25.89 3.01
C ALA A 241 -25.27 -26.16 2.60
N PRO A 242 -26.23 -26.08 3.53
CA PRO A 242 -27.67 -26.11 3.21
C PRO A 242 -28.11 -24.87 2.43
N LEU A 243 -27.46 -23.72 2.65
CA LEU A 243 -27.78 -22.46 2.00
C LEU A 243 -26.53 -21.80 1.40
N VAL A 244 -26.68 -21.32 0.17
CA VAL A 244 -25.76 -20.34 -0.45
C VAL A 244 -26.55 -19.10 -0.86
N GLY A 245 -25.86 -17.99 -1.06
CA GLY A 245 -26.54 -16.77 -1.44
C GLY A 245 -25.61 -15.67 -1.90
N GLY A 246 -26.21 -14.55 -2.28
CA GLY A 246 -25.47 -13.37 -2.70
C GLY A 246 -26.19 -12.07 -2.38
N VAL A 247 -25.44 -10.98 -2.43
CA VAL A 247 -25.93 -9.61 -2.28
C VAL A 247 -25.79 -8.90 -3.62
N LEU A 248 -26.87 -8.27 -4.05
CA LEU A 248 -26.98 -7.48 -5.27
C LEU A 248 -27.16 -6.01 -4.90
N VAL A 249 -26.53 -5.10 -5.63
CA VAL A 249 -26.69 -3.64 -5.49
C VAL A 249 -27.26 -3.03 -6.76
N ASN A 250 -28.05 -1.97 -6.63
CA ASN A 250 -28.68 -1.28 -7.76
C ASN A 250 -27.73 -0.31 -8.51
N SER A 251 -26.58 0.00 -7.93
CA SER A 251 -25.56 0.82 -8.55
C SER A 251 -24.17 0.40 -8.07
N ALA A 252 -23.13 0.60 -8.89
CA ALA A 252 -21.75 0.31 -8.51
C ALA A 252 -21.06 1.52 -7.85
N SER A 253 -21.80 2.33 -7.08
CA SER A 253 -21.24 3.48 -6.36
C SER A 253 -20.50 3.07 -5.08
N PRO A 254 -19.53 3.87 -4.60
CA PRO A 254 -18.86 3.61 -3.31
C PRO A 254 -19.84 3.41 -2.15
N GLN A 255 -20.89 4.23 -2.11
CA GLN A 255 -22.00 4.12 -1.16
C GLN A 255 -22.67 2.73 -1.19
N SER A 256 -22.93 2.19 -2.37
CA SER A 256 -23.61 0.90 -2.52
C SER A 256 -22.79 -0.26 -1.95
N TYR A 257 -21.45 -0.19 -2.01
CA TYR A 257 -20.58 -1.16 -1.35
C TYR A 257 -20.61 -1.03 0.16
N ILE A 258 -20.67 0.18 0.71
CA ILE A 258 -20.85 0.39 2.16
C ILE A 258 -22.19 -0.19 2.61
N ASP A 259 -23.28 0.11 1.91
CA ASP A 259 -24.62 -0.41 2.22
C ASP A 259 -24.67 -1.94 2.15
N ALA A 260 -24.09 -2.54 1.11
CA ALA A 260 -23.94 -3.99 1.01
C ALA A 260 -23.11 -4.58 2.16
N GLY A 261 -22.06 -3.89 2.58
CA GLY A 261 -21.24 -4.26 3.74
C GLY A 261 -22.03 -4.25 5.06
N ARG A 262 -22.89 -3.24 5.26
CA ARG A 262 -23.79 -3.15 6.42
C ARG A 262 -24.80 -4.30 6.42
N MET A 263 -25.47 -4.53 5.29
CA MET A 263 -26.42 -5.65 5.14
C MET A 263 -25.74 -6.99 5.42
N MET A 264 -24.58 -7.23 4.81
CA MET A 264 -23.79 -8.44 4.99
C MET A 264 -23.44 -8.67 6.46
N GLN A 265 -23.03 -7.62 7.18
CA GLN A 265 -22.71 -7.73 8.60
C GLN A 265 -23.95 -8.05 9.45
N ARG A 266 -25.11 -7.43 9.19
CA ARG A 266 -26.36 -7.78 9.89
C ARG A 266 -26.73 -9.25 9.68
N MET A 267 -26.64 -9.73 8.46
CA MET A 267 -26.90 -11.13 8.12
C MET A 267 -25.93 -12.07 8.84
N TRP A 268 -24.64 -11.74 8.87
CA TRP A 268 -23.62 -12.57 9.51
C TRP A 268 -23.77 -12.61 11.04
N LEU A 269 -24.05 -11.47 11.68
CA LEU A 269 -24.34 -11.41 13.11
C LEU A 269 -25.61 -12.21 13.44
N THR A 270 -26.63 -12.11 12.59
CA THR A 270 -27.88 -12.87 12.74
C THR A 270 -27.64 -14.37 12.59
N ALA A 271 -26.87 -14.81 11.60
CA ALA A 271 -26.47 -16.21 11.45
C ALA A 271 -25.73 -16.71 12.69
N THR A 272 -24.76 -15.93 13.19
CA THR A 272 -23.99 -16.27 14.40
C THR A 272 -24.92 -16.40 15.62
N ARG A 273 -25.90 -15.51 15.77
CA ARG A 273 -26.91 -15.55 16.83
C ARG A 273 -27.77 -16.81 16.78
N LEU A 274 -28.08 -17.28 15.58
CA LEU A 274 -28.86 -18.49 15.35
C LEU A 274 -28.02 -19.78 15.50
N GLY A 275 -26.74 -19.68 15.88
CA GLY A 275 -25.83 -20.83 15.94
C GLY A 275 -25.37 -21.33 14.58
N LEU A 276 -25.58 -20.54 13.52
CA LEU A 276 -25.16 -20.88 12.16
C LEU A 276 -23.77 -20.32 11.85
N SER A 277 -22.98 -21.11 11.14
CA SER A 277 -21.72 -20.73 10.52
C SER A 277 -21.94 -19.98 9.22
N PHE A 278 -21.00 -19.10 8.88
CA PHE A 278 -21.05 -18.25 7.70
C PHE A 278 -19.66 -18.14 7.08
N GLN A 279 -19.58 -18.25 5.75
CA GLN A 279 -18.35 -18.02 5.00
C GLN A 279 -18.61 -17.19 3.73
N PRO A 280 -17.81 -16.13 3.51
CA PRO A 280 -17.72 -15.47 2.21
C PRO A 280 -17.02 -16.35 1.16
N ILE A 281 -17.60 -16.44 -0.03
CA ILE A 281 -17.03 -17.12 -1.23
C ILE A 281 -17.04 -16.18 -2.45
N THR A 282 -16.70 -14.92 -2.21
CA THR A 282 -16.93 -13.77 -3.11
C THR A 282 -15.89 -13.63 -4.24
N GLY A 283 -14.79 -14.37 -4.22
CA GLY A 283 -13.61 -14.10 -5.05
C GLY A 283 -13.90 -13.87 -6.55
N VAL A 284 -14.79 -14.66 -7.17
CA VAL A 284 -15.14 -14.49 -8.60
C VAL A 284 -15.77 -13.13 -8.90
N LEU A 285 -16.61 -12.61 -8.00
CA LEU A 285 -17.27 -11.32 -8.20
C LEU A 285 -16.23 -10.20 -8.28
N PHE A 286 -15.33 -10.15 -7.32
CA PHE A 286 -14.25 -9.16 -7.30
C PHE A 286 -13.32 -9.23 -8.51
N LEU A 287 -12.95 -10.44 -8.94
CA LEU A 287 -12.11 -10.60 -10.15
C LEU A 287 -12.87 -10.13 -11.40
N LYS A 288 -14.18 -10.38 -11.49
CA LYS A 288 -15.01 -9.85 -12.58
C LYS A 288 -15.06 -8.32 -12.54
N HIS A 289 -15.16 -7.73 -11.36
CA HIS A 289 -15.18 -6.27 -11.22
C HIS A 289 -13.88 -5.62 -11.65
N ARG A 290 -12.74 -6.25 -11.34
CA ARG A 290 -11.44 -5.88 -11.90
C ARG A 290 -11.48 -5.92 -13.43
N ILE A 291 -11.94 -7.03 -14.02
CA ILE A 291 -12.05 -7.17 -15.48
C ILE A 291 -12.87 -6.05 -16.11
N ASP A 292 -14.02 -5.70 -15.52
CA ASP A 292 -14.89 -4.65 -16.06
C ASP A 292 -14.26 -3.26 -15.98
N GLY A 293 -13.46 -3.04 -14.94
CA GLY A 293 -12.89 -1.73 -14.67
C GLY A 293 -11.55 -1.44 -15.37
N ASP A 294 -10.68 -2.45 -15.52
CA ASP A 294 -9.37 -2.29 -16.16
C ASP A 294 -9.13 -3.21 -17.37
N GLY A 295 -10.13 -3.97 -17.81
CA GLY A 295 -9.99 -4.95 -18.90
C GLY A 295 -9.32 -6.26 -18.48
N GLY A 296 -9.03 -6.43 -17.19
CA GLY A 296 -8.48 -7.65 -16.61
C GLY A 296 -7.01 -7.85 -16.91
N VAL A 297 -6.21 -6.78 -16.94
CA VAL A 297 -4.80 -6.82 -17.39
C VAL A 297 -3.97 -7.86 -16.64
N SER A 298 -4.30 -8.13 -15.38
CA SER A 298 -3.61 -9.11 -14.54
C SER A 298 -4.00 -10.58 -14.81
N PHE A 299 -4.88 -10.84 -15.79
CA PHE A 299 -5.44 -12.16 -16.08
C PHE A 299 -5.15 -12.59 -17.51
N SER A 300 -4.87 -13.88 -17.70
CA SER A 300 -4.82 -14.50 -19.03
C SER A 300 -6.21 -14.54 -19.67
N ASP A 301 -6.31 -14.67 -21.00
CA ASP A 301 -7.61 -14.79 -21.68
C ASP A 301 -8.41 -16.01 -21.20
N THR A 302 -7.73 -17.11 -20.86
CA THR A 302 -8.35 -18.27 -20.23
C THR A 302 -8.94 -17.93 -18.86
N HIS A 303 -8.23 -17.15 -18.03
CA HIS A 303 -8.73 -16.68 -16.75
C HIS A 303 -9.91 -15.73 -16.93
N LYS A 304 -9.83 -14.76 -17.85
CA LYS A 304 -10.92 -13.83 -18.15
C LYS A 304 -12.18 -14.57 -18.58
N THR A 305 -12.04 -15.53 -19.49
CA THR A 305 -13.14 -16.38 -19.95
C THR A 305 -13.78 -17.13 -18.79
N LEU A 306 -12.97 -17.78 -17.95
CA LEU A 306 -13.45 -18.52 -16.79
C LEU A 306 -14.18 -17.60 -15.78
N ILE A 307 -13.62 -16.43 -15.47
CA ILE A 307 -14.21 -15.46 -14.55
C ILE A 307 -15.54 -14.95 -15.10
N THR A 308 -15.58 -14.53 -16.37
CA THR A 308 -16.79 -13.99 -17.01
C THR A 308 -17.90 -15.03 -17.08
N GLN A 309 -17.60 -16.28 -17.46
CA GLN A 309 -18.59 -17.37 -17.49
C GLN A 309 -19.09 -17.73 -16.09
N SER A 310 -18.19 -17.76 -15.10
CA SER A 310 -18.56 -18.05 -13.71
C SER A 310 -19.44 -16.93 -13.13
N TYR A 311 -19.08 -15.66 -13.38
CA TYR A 311 -19.91 -14.52 -12.98
C TYR A 311 -21.27 -14.54 -13.67
N ALA A 312 -21.35 -14.79 -14.98
CA ALA A 312 -22.62 -14.87 -15.70
C ALA A 312 -23.53 -15.97 -15.11
N THR A 313 -22.95 -17.12 -14.74
CA THR A 313 -23.67 -18.19 -14.04
C THR A 313 -24.20 -17.70 -12.69
N ILE A 314 -23.35 -17.05 -11.88
CA ILE A 314 -23.74 -16.50 -10.58
C ILE A 314 -24.86 -15.46 -10.73
N ALA A 315 -24.70 -14.48 -11.61
CA ALA A 315 -25.67 -13.41 -11.83
C ALA A 315 -27.04 -13.98 -12.23
N ARG A 316 -27.06 -14.97 -13.14
CA ARG A 316 -28.28 -15.68 -13.54
C ARG A 316 -28.94 -16.40 -12.37
N LEU A 317 -28.17 -17.14 -11.56
CA LEU A 317 -28.69 -17.87 -10.41
C LEU A 317 -29.23 -16.94 -9.30
N LEU A 318 -28.58 -15.79 -9.11
CA LEU A 318 -29.06 -14.73 -8.21
C LEU A 318 -30.24 -13.94 -8.80
N LYS A 319 -30.63 -14.22 -10.05
CA LYS A 319 -31.68 -13.48 -10.79
C LYS A 319 -31.38 -11.98 -10.79
N ALA A 320 -30.13 -11.61 -11.03
CA ALA A 320 -29.71 -10.22 -11.13
C ALA A 320 -30.39 -9.56 -12.33
N LYS A 321 -30.94 -8.36 -12.12
CA LYS A 321 -31.42 -7.49 -13.22
C LYS A 321 -30.23 -6.86 -13.94
N ASP A 322 -30.46 -6.33 -15.14
CA ASP A 322 -29.41 -5.66 -15.93
C ASP A 322 -28.82 -4.44 -15.21
N THR A 323 -29.61 -3.79 -14.34
CA THR A 323 -29.17 -2.66 -13.51
C THR A 323 -28.51 -3.09 -12.19
N GLU A 324 -28.55 -4.38 -11.86
CA GLU A 324 -28.03 -4.90 -10.59
C GLU A 324 -26.63 -5.51 -10.77
N ARG A 325 -25.82 -5.42 -9.72
CA ARG A 325 -24.49 -6.01 -9.67
C ARG A 325 -24.34 -6.92 -8.46
N ALA A 326 -23.81 -8.13 -8.65
CA ALA A 326 -23.49 -9.03 -7.55
C ALA A 326 -22.18 -8.61 -6.89
N VAL A 327 -22.21 -8.27 -5.61
CA VAL A 327 -21.04 -7.71 -4.88
C VAL A 327 -20.55 -8.62 -3.76
N PHE A 328 -21.36 -9.56 -3.30
CA PHE A 328 -20.99 -10.49 -2.24
C PHE A 328 -21.62 -11.86 -2.46
N LEU A 329 -20.88 -12.94 -2.17
CA LEU A 329 -21.36 -14.31 -2.14
C LEU A 329 -21.00 -14.97 -0.83
N PHE A 330 -21.90 -15.82 -0.33
CA PHE A 330 -21.74 -16.50 0.94
C PHE A 330 -22.37 -17.89 0.97
N ARG A 331 -21.99 -18.65 2.00
CA ARG A 331 -22.66 -19.90 2.40
C ARG A 331 -22.97 -19.90 3.89
N ILE A 332 -24.13 -20.46 4.27
CA ILE A 332 -24.64 -20.52 5.65
C ILE A 332 -25.09 -21.94 5.97
N GLY A 333 -24.85 -22.36 7.22
CA GLY A 333 -25.30 -23.64 7.76
C GLY A 333 -24.62 -23.98 9.07
N GLU A 334 -24.91 -25.15 9.62
CA GLU A 334 -24.33 -25.60 10.88
C GLU A 334 -23.01 -26.37 10.64
N SER A 335 -22.04 -26.16 11.51
CA SER A 335 -20.69 -26.74 11.42
C SER A 335 -20.02 -26.70 12.80
N ASP A 336 -19.00 -27.53 12.99
CA ASP A 336 -18.13 -27.46 14.17
C ASP A 336 -17.49 -26.08 14.31
N ALA A 337 -17.10 -25.72 15.53
CA ALA A 337 -16.38 -24.48 15.80
C ALA A 337 -15.09 -24.38 14.94
N PRO A 338 -14.74 -23.19 14.41
CA PRO A 338 -13.52 -23.04 13.62
C PRO A 338 -12.27 -23.28 14.46
N SER A 339 -11.22 -23.76 13.81
CA SER A 339 -9.95 -24.15 14.43
C SER A 339 -9.15 -22.96 14.97
N ALA A 340 -9.42 -21.75 14.49
CA ALA A 340 -8.85 -20.51 14.99
C ALA A 340 -9.71 -19.29 14.60
N ARG A 341 -9.39 -18.13 15.18
CA ARG A 341 -9.99 -16.83 14.87
C ARG A 341 -8.91 -15.88 14.39
N SER A 342 -9.20 -15.06 13.39
CA SER A 342 -8.28 -14.01 12.96
C SER A 342 -8.20 -12.92 14.01
N GLN A 343 -6.97 -12.51 14.36
CA GLN A 343 -6.73 -11.40 15.30
C GLN A 343 -7.15 -10.05 14.73
N ARG A 344 -7.36 -9.08 15.62
CA ARG A 344 -7.59 -7.68 15.26
C ARG A 344 -6.44 -6.81 15.73
N LEU A 345 -6.06 -5.86 14.90
CA LEU A 345 -5.15 -4.79 15.27
C LEU A 345 -5.77 -3.94 16.37
N HIS A 346 -4.93 -3.20 17.09
CA HIS A 346 -5.42 -2.07 17.85
C HIS A 346 -5.96 -1.01 16.89
N ALA A 347 -6.97 -0.24 17.34
CA ALA A 347 -7.44 0.91 16.61
C ALA A 347 -6.28 1.89 16.35
N GLN A 348 -6.17 2.36 15.11
CA GLN A 348 -5.14 3.32 14.72
C GLN A 348 -5.77 4.70 14.71
N TYR A 349 -5.17 5.61 15.48
CA TYR A 349 -5.63 6.97 15.65
C TYR A 349 -4.64 7.95 15.03
N VAL A 350 -5.14 8.92 14.26
CA VAL A 350 -4.34 10.05 13.78
C VAL A 350 -4.52 11.26 14.67
N SER A 351 -3.49 12.09 14.78
CA SER A 351 -3.48 13.31 15.59
C SER A 351 -4.14 14.50 14.91
N SER A 352 -4.34 14.44 13.59
CA SER A 352 -5.02 15.47 12.79
C SER A 352 -5.91 14.81 11.73
N PRO A 353 -6.96 15.50 11.23
CA PRO A 353 -7.72 15.00 10.09
C PRO A 353 -6.77 14.71 8.94
N SER A 354 -6.95 13.58 8.25
CA SER A 354 -6.19 13.29 7.04
C SER A 354 -6.59 14.32 5.98
N VAL A 355 -5.76 15.35 5.82
CA VAL A 355 -5.89 16.35 4.75
C VAL A 355 -5.71 15.57 3.46
N GLY A 356 -6.73 15.63 2.59
CA GLY A 356 -6.77 14.83 1.38
C GLY A 356 -5.44 14.90 0.64
N SER A 357 -4.72 13.79 0.61
CA SER A 357 -4.10 13.42 -0.65
C SER A 357 -5.26 13.42 -1.65
N GLY A 358 -5.13 14.14 -2.77
CA GLY A 358 -6.11 14.12 -3.85
C GLY A 358 -6.48 12.69 -4.27
N PRO A 359 -7.35 12.50 -5.28
CA PRO A 359 -7.81 11.18 -5.69
C PRO A 359 -6.64 10.20 -5.65
N VAL A 360 -6.80 9.12 -4.89
CA VAL A 360 -5.82 8.05 -4.79
C VAL A 360 -5.73 7.50 -6.19
N GLU A 361 -4.77 8.04 -6.94
CA GLU A 361 -4.44 7.51 -8.22
C GLU A 361 -4.17 6.02 -8.02
N PRO A 362 -4.79 5.15 -8.83
CA PRO A 362 -4.67 3.72 -8.67
C PRO A 362 -3.20 3.36 -8.53
N GLN A 363 -2.85 2.77 -7.39
CA GLN A 363 -1.49 2.30 -7.17
C GLN A 363 -1.05 1.46 -8.37
N ALA A 364 0.21 1.67 -8.72
CA ALA A 364 0.90 1.16 -9.89
C ALA A 364 0.38 -0.21 -10.33
N PRO A 365 0.06 -0.36 -11.61
CA PRO A 365 -0.21 -1.66 -12.21
C PRO A 365 0.86 -2.68 -11.86
N SER A 366 0.46 -3.90 -11.49
CA SER A 366 1.40 -5.01 -11.33
C SER A 366 2.07 -5.43 -12.66
N ASP A 367 1.55 -4.94 -13.80
CA ASP A 367 2.07 -5.18 -15.15
C ASP A 367 2.77 -3.94 -15.72
N ARG A 368 4.04 -4.12 -16.11
CA ARG A 368 4.87 -3.14 -16.81
C ARG A 368 4.18 -2.52 -18.02
N ARG A 369 3.39 -3.29 -18.78
CA ARG A 369 2.71 -2.76 -19.98
C ARG A 369 1.65 -1.72 -19.65
N GLU A 370 0.90 -1.93 -18.57
CA GLU A 370 -0.08 -0.96 -18.08
C GLU A 370 0.64 0.27 -17.51
N GLN A 371 1.73 0.10 -16.74
CA GLN A 371 2.54 1.23 -16.29
C GLN A 371 2.99 2.08 -17.47
N LEU A 372 3.53 1.47 -18.53
CA LEU A 372 3.94 2.20 -19.73
C LEU A 372 2.78 2.93 -20.39
N ARG A 373 1.57 2.35 -20.45
CA ARG A 373 0.41 3.02 -21.02
C ARG A 373 -0.03 4.21 -20.17
N GLN A 374 -0.07 4.07 -18.85
CA GLN A 374 -0.42 5.15 -17.93
C GLN A 374 0.60 6.29 -17.97
N ILE A 375 1.89 5.95 -17.94
CA ILE A 375 2.99 6.92 -18.11
C ILE A 375 2.84 7.70 -19.41
N LEU A 376 2.59 6.99 -20.52
CA LEU A 376 2.40 7.64 -21.81
C LEU A 376 1.13 8.49 -21.87
N ALA A 377 0.06 8.10 -21.18
CA ALA A 377 -1.16 8.91 -21.09
C ALA A 377 -0.91 10.20 -20.30
N ASP A 378 -0.24 10.09 -19.15
CA ASP A 378 0.13 11.25 -18.33
C ASP A 378 1.05 12.20 -19.08
N LEU A 379 2.15 11.69 -19.65
CA LEU A 379 3.08 12.54 -20.39
C LEU A 379 2.41 13.23 -21.58
N ARG A 380 1.51 12.53 -22.30
CA ARG A 380 0.73 13.14 -23.40
C ARG A 380 -0.24 14.20 -22.93
N SER A 381 -0.75 14.12 -21.70
CA SER A 381 -1.60 15.17 -21.12
C SER A 381 -0.86 16.49 -20.91
N LEU A 382 0.48 16.47 -20.83
CA LEU A 382 1.32 17.67 -20.76
C LEU A 382 1.71 18.23 -22.13
N GLU A 383 1.44 17.52 -23.24
CA GLU A 383 1.73 18.02 -24.58
C GLU A 383 0.88 19.25 -24.88
N GLY A 384 1.54 20.39 -25.08
CA GLY A 384 0.85 21.66 -25.39
C GLY A 384 0.22 22.35 -24.17
N ASP A 385 0.42 21.82 -22.96
CA ASP A 385 0.06 22.50 -21.72
C ASP A 385 1.02 23.68 -21.47
N SER A 386 0.49 24.90 -21.52
CA SER A 386 1.26 26.13 -21.31
C SER A 386 1.73 26.31 -19.86
N SER A 387 1.17 25.57 -18.90
CA SER A 387 1.59 25.58 -17.50
C SER A 387 2.88 24.80 -17.26
N PHE A 388 3.21 23.83 -18.12
CA PHE A 388 4.44 23.04 -18.04
C PHE A 388 5.46 23.50 -19.09
N GLN A 389 6.47 24.26 -18.66
CA GLN A 389 7.38 24.97 -19.57
C GLN A 389 8.32 24.04 -20.36
N ASN A 390 8.75 22.91 -19.80
CA ASN A 390 9.76 22.05 -20.42
C ASN A 390 9.15 21.01 -21.38
N GLN A 391 8.61 21.48 -22.50
CA GLN A 391 8.01 20.63 -23.54
C GLN A 391 9.02 19.70 -24.24
N TYR A 392 10.32 20.05 -24.22
CA TYR A 392 11.39 19.17 -24.70
C TYR A 392 11.44 17.88 -23.88
N ALA A 393 11.44 18.00 -22.55
CA ALA A 393 11.45 16.84 -21.65
C ALA A 393 10.23 15.93 -21.85
N VAL A 394 9.04 16.52 -22.02
CA VAL A 394 7.79 15.78 -22.28
C VAL A 394 7.97 14.90 -23.53
N LYS A 395 8.38 15.52 -24.64
CA LYS A 395 8.54 14.84 -25.93
C LYS A 395 9.58 13.72 -25.86
N GLU A 396 10.75 13.97 -25.26
CA GLU A 396 11.79 12.95 -25.18
C GLU A 396 11.44 11.81 -24.22
N ASN A 397 10.71 12.09 -23.14
CA ASN A 397 10.14 11.06 -22.26
C ASN A 397 9.13 10.18 -22.99
N ILE A 398 8.20 10.76 -23.76
CA ILE A 398 7.23 9.99 -24.56
C ILE A 398 7.97 9.06 -25.53
N ILE A 399 8.95 9.58 -26.27
CA ILE A 399 9.73 8.78 -27.22
C ILE A 399 10.49 7.67 -26.51
N PHE A 400 11.11 7.96 -25.38
CA PHE A 400 11.79 6.97 -24.55
C PHE A 400 10.86 5.83 -24.13
N PHE A 401 9.70 6.16 -23.56
CA PHE A 401 8.77 5.14 -23.06
C PHE A 401 8.12 4.34 -24.20
N GLU A 402 7.85 4.96 -25.35
CA GLU A 402 7.42 4.25 -26.56
C GLU A 402 8.46 3.20 -27.00
N HIS A 403 9.74 3.57 -27.03
CA HIS A 403 10.81 2.64 -27.37
C HIS A 403 11.05 1.60 -26.26
N SER A 404 10.77 1.92 -25.01
CA SER A 404 10.87 0.99 -23.89
C SER A 404 9.81 -0.13 -23.93
N LYS A 405 8.78 -0.06 -24.79
CA LYS A 405 7.79 -1.14 -24.94
C LYS A 405 8.39 -2.47 -25.39
N SER A 406 9.55 -2.45 -26.08
CA SER A 406 10.27 -3.67 -26.49
C SER A 406 11.78 -3.53 -26.29
N ILE A 407 12.45 -4.63 -25.92
CA ILE A 407 13.91 -4.64 -25.76
C ILE A 407 14.64 -4.22 -27.06
N PRO A 408 14.28 -4.72 -28.25
CA PRO A 408 14.98 -4.33 -29.48
C PRO A 408 14.84 -2.84 -29.81
N ALA A 409 13.63 -2.27 -29.66
CA ALA A 409 13.41 -0.84 -29.91
C ALA A 409 14.15 0.03 -28.89
N TYR A 410 14.13 -0.36 -27.61
CA TYR A 410 14.86 0.31 -26.55
C TYR A 410 16.37 0.29 -26.80
N VAL A 411 16.94 -0.87 -27.12
CA VAL A 411 18.38 -1.01 -27.41
C VAL A 411 18.74 -0.13 -28.62
N ARG A 412 17.94 -0.16 -29.69
CA ARG A 412 18.15 0.73 -30.83
C ARG A 412 18.12 2.20 -30.43
N TRP A 413 17.12 2.61 -29.64
CA TRP A 413 17.02 3.98 -29.11
C TRP A 413 18.25 4.36 -28.29
N LEU A 414 18.71 3.45 -27.42
CA LEU A 414 19.84 3.67 -26.51
C LEU A 414 21.16 3.87 -27.26
N PHE A 415 21.37 3.22 -28.40
CA PHE A 415 22.61 3.40 -29.17
C PHE A 415 22.55 4.48 -30.24
N THR A 416 21.36 5.02 -30.55
CA THR A 416 21.15 5.98 -31.65
C THR A 416 20.65 7.35 -31.18
N ARG A 417 19.45 7.43 -30.59
CA ARG A 417 18.80 8.69 -30.21
C ARG A 417 19.37 9.26 -28.93
N SER A 418 19.62 8.42 -27.91
CA SER A 418 20.06 8.87 -26.59
C SER A 418 21.31 9.78 -26.63
N LYS A 419 22.24 9.50 -27.55
CA LYS A 419 23.50 10.24 -27.74
C LYS A 419 23.31 11.65 -28.30
N LYS A 420 22.13 11.95 -28.85
CA LYS A 420 21.78 13.23 -29.46
C LYS A 420 20.89 14.09 -28.57
N LEU A 421 20.51 13.59 -27.40
CA LEU A 421 19.67 14.32 -26.47
C LEU A 421 20.45 15.42 -25.76
N ASP A 422 19.81 16.56 -25.56
CA ASP A 422 20.31 17.60 -24.68
C ASP A 422 19.99 17.21 -23.23
N GLY A 423 21.00 16.65 -22.54
CA GLY A 423 20.88 16.23 -21.16
C GLY A 423 20.47 17.37 -20.21
N THR A 424 20.74 18.64 -20.54
CA THR A 424 20.41 19.77 -19.65
C THR A 424 18.90 20.05 -19.57
N GLN A 425 18.15 19.60 -20.56
CA GLN A 425 16.69 19.76 -20.62
C GLN A 425 15.94 18.47 -20.29
N LEU A 426 16.61 17.34 -20.05
CA LEU A 426 15.96 16.09 -19.64
C LEU A 426 15.58 16.12 -18.16
N ILE A 427 14.40 15.59 -17.85
CA ILE A 427 13.96 15.32 -16.47
C ILE A 427 13.46 13.87 -16.36
N GLU A 428 13.49 13.36 -15.13
CA GLU A 428 13.04 11.99 -14.82
C GLU A 428 11.52 11.93 -14.71
N LEU A 429 10.94 10.73 -14.83
CA LEU A 429 9.49 10.57 -14.68
C LEU A 429 8.98 11.06 -13.31
N SER A 430 9.76 10.91 -12.25
CA SER A 430 9.43 11.39 -10.90
C SER A 430 9.45 12.91 -10.77
N ASP A 431 10.14 13.62 -11.67
CA ASP A 431 10.25 15.08 -11.64
C ASP A 431 9.07 15.76 -12.37
N PHE A 432 8.20 14.99 -13.04
CA PHE A 432 6.95 15.50 -13.61
C PHE A 432 5.88 15.71 -12.52
N PRO A 433 4.85 16.53 -12.76
CA PRO A 433 3.80 16.84 -11.77
C PRO A 433 2.80 15.68 -11.53
N PHE A 434 3.30 14.45 -11.38
CA PHE A 434 2.52 13.23 -11.17
C PHE A 434 2.96 12.54 -9.88
N PHE A 435 2.23 12.81 -8.80
CA PHE A 435 2.53 12.30 -7.45
C PHE A 435 2.74 10.78 -7.41
N ARG A 436 1.96 10.00 -8.18
CA ARG A 436 2.07 8.54 -8.19
C ARG A 436 3.42 8.00 -8.65
N TRP A 437 4.08 8.66 -9.61
CA TRP A 437 5.34 8.16 -10.15
C TRP A 437 6.50 8.52 -9.25
N ASP A 438 6.42 9.67 -8.60
CA ASP A 438 7.35 10.10 -7.56
C ASP A 438 7.35 9.13 -6.37
N GLU A 439 6.18 8.88 -5.76
CA GLU A 439 6.07 7.95 -4.63
C GLU A 439 6.58 6.54 -4.99
N GLN A 440 6.23 6.06 -6.17
CA GLN A 440 6.66 4.77 -6.70
C GLN A 440 8.18 4.69 -6.87
N MET A 441 8.79 5.74 -7.43
CA MET A 441 10.23 5.82 -7.64
C MET A 441 10.94 5.74 -6.29
N HIS A 442 10.56 6.58 -5.32
CA HIS A 442 11.19 6.61 -3.99
C HIS A 442 11.04 5.28 -3.24
N ARG A 443 9.84 4.67 -3.20
CA ARG A 443 9.65 3.36 -2.56
C ARG A 443 10.52 2.28 -3.21
N LYS A 444 10.65 2.30 -4.53
CA LYS A 444 11.49 1.33 -5.24
C LYS A 444 12.98 1.56 -5.00
N LEU A 445 13.40 2.82 -4.94
CA LEU A 445 14.77 3.21 -4.68
C LEU A 445 15.21 2.76 -3.27
N VAL A 446 14.40 3.01 -2.24
CA VAL A 446 14.63 2.51 -0.88
C VAL A 446 14.81 0.99 -0.87
N ALA A 447 13.91 0.26 -1.53
CA ALA A 447 13.99 -1.21 -1.60
C ALA A 447 15.24 -1.72 -2.33
N LEU A 448 15.85 -0.93 -3.23
CA LEU A 448 17.12 -1.26 -3.87
C LEU A 448 18.31 -0.91 -2.99
N GLN A 449 18.28 0.24 -2.32
CA GLN A 449 19.33 0.70 -1.41
C GLN A 449 19.47 -0.20 -0.17
N GLN A 450 18.40 -0.88 0.23
CA GLN A 450 18.41 -1.90 1.29
C GLN A 450 19.15 -3.20 0.91
N LYS A 451 19.45 -3.42 -0.38
CA LYS A 451 20.12 -4.65 -0.80
C LYS A 451 21.62 -4.58 -0.49
N PRO A 452 22.20 -5.64 0.11
CA PRO A 452 23.62 -5.67 0.45
C PRO A 452 24.52 -5.66 -0.80
N PHE A 453 24.01 -6.12 -1.95
CA PHE A 453 24.70 -6.08 -3.23
C PHE A 453 23.83 -5.35 -4.28
N PRO A 454 24.38 -4.38 -5.02
CA PRO A 454 25.79 -3.97 -5.08
C PRO A 454 26.24 -3.00 -3.97
N GLY A 455 25.37 -2.69 -2.99
CA GLY A 455 25.68 -1.72 -1.94
C GLY A 455 25.66 -0.28 -2.45
N LEU A 456 24.57 0.14 -3.09
CA LEU A 456 24.48 1.42 -3.83
C LEU A 456 24.87 2.66 -3.01
N ILE A 457 24.50 2.69 -1.74
CA ILE A 457 24.77 3.82 -0.82
C ILE A 457 25.78 3.48 0.27
N ALA A 458 26.30 2.24 0.28
CA ALA A 458 27.23 1.78 1.32
C ALA A 458 28.45 2.72 1.48
N PRO A 459 29.08 3.22 0.40
CA PRO A 459 30.21 4.13 0.55
C PRO A 459 29.88 5.43 1.31
N LEU A 460 28.70 6.00 1.05
CA LEU A 460 28.23 7.19 1.73
C LEU A 460 27.90 6.90 3.20
N VAL A 461 27.19 5.80 3.47
CA VAL A 461 26.87 5.36 4.84
C VAL A 461 28.16 5.15 5.65
N GLU A 462 29.13 4.43 5.10
CA GLU A 462 30.43 4.18 5.73
C GLU A 462 31.17 5.49 6.04
N LYS A 463 31.16 6.45 5.10
CA LYS A 463 31.79 7.75 5.32
C LYS A 463 31.11 8.55 6.42
N ILE A 464 29.78 8.65 6.40
CA ILE A 464 29.02 9.37 7.44
C ILE A 464 29.26 8.72 8.82
N VAL A 465 29.21 7.39 8.91
CA VAL A 465 29.49 6.68 10.16
C VAL A 465 30.91 7.00 10.64
N ALA A 466 31.91 7.00 9.75
CA ALA A 466 33.29 7.34 10.12
C ALA A 466 33.39 8.76 10.70
N GLU A 467 32.83 9.77 10.03
CA GLU A 467 32.86 11.16 10.50
C GLU A 467 32.11 11.34 11.85
N VAL A 468 30.94 10.70 12.02
CA VAL A 468 30.17 10.73 13.29
C VAL A 468 30.96 10.07 14.43
N THR A 469 31.57 8.91 14.17
CA THR A 469 32.35 8.20 15.19
C THR A 469 33.65 8.93 15.55
N ALA A 470 34.22 9.71 14.63
CA ALA A 470 35.41 10.52 14.90
C ALA A 470 35.11 11.72 15.82
N GLY A 471 33.91 12.31 15.72
CA GLY A 471 33.52 13.48 16.52
C GLY A 471 33.39 13.22 18.03
N GLN A 472 32.98 12.01 18.43
CA GLN A 472 32.75 11.62 19.85
C GLN A 472 31.90 12.66 20.62
N CYS A 473 30.86 13.21 19.98
CA CYS A 473 29.97 14.23 20.53
C CYS A 473 28.57 14.12 19.94
N GLU A 474 27.63 14.96 20.39
CA GLU A 474 26.35 15.09 19.70
C GLU A 474 26.57 15.65 18.28
N MET A 475 25.94 15.04 17.28
CA MET A 475 26.12 15.39 15.86
C MET A 475 24.82 15.85 15.22
N HIS A 476 24.84 16.96 14.49
CA HIS A 476 23.72 17.48 13.72
C HIS A 476 24.00 17.32 12.22
N ILE A 477 23.19 16.51 11.55
CA ILE A 477 23.40 16.08 10.16
C ILE A 477 22.21 16.53 9.32
N VAL A 478 22.46 17.18 8.18
CA VAL A 478 21.40 17.60 7.25
C VAL A 478 21.56 16.93 5.88
N ASN A 479 20.44 16.48 5.30
CA ASN A 479 20.37 15.86 3.98
C ASN A 479 19.54 16.71 3.01
N PHE A 480 20.14 17.14 1.90
CA PHE A 480 19.41 17.85 0.83
C PHE A 480 18.83 16.87 -0.19
N GLY A 481 17.52 16.98 -0.43
CA GLY A 481 16.79 16.02 -1.26
C GLY A 481 16.68 14.67 -0.57
N SER A 482 16.15 14.68 0.67
CA SER A 482 16.23 13.54 1.59
C SER A 482 15.61 12.24 1.06
N GLY A 483 14.71 12.32 0.08
CA GLY A 483 14.07 11.15 -0.52
C GLY A 483 13.45 10.27 0.56
N GLY A 484 13.78 8.97 0.56
CA GLY A 484 13.29 8.00 1.54
C GLY A 484 14.14 7.81 2.82
N MET A 485 15.15 8.67 3.05
CA MET A 485 16.06 8.62 4.21
C MET A 485 16.69 7.25 4.52
N GLU A 486 16.99 6.46 3.49
CA GLU A 486 17.58 5.12 3.66
C GLU A 486 19.05 5.18 4.09
N VAL A 487 19.79 6.23 3.71
CA VAL A 487 21.17 6.46 4.17
C VAL A 487 21.18 6.62 5.68
N GLU A 488 20.33 7.52 6.20
CA GLU A 488 20.17 7.83 7.61
C GLU A 488 19.73 6.60 8.39
N ARG A 489 18.77 5.83 7.87
CA ARG A 489 18.32 4.58 8.48
C ARG A 489 19.50 3.61 8.68
N GLN A 490 20.35 3.42 7.66
CA GLN A 490 21.51 2.53 7.74
C GLN A 490 22.61 3.08 8.66
N VAL A 491 22.83 4.40 8.67
CA VAL A 491 23.75 5.06 9.60
C VAL A 491 23.29 4.82 11.05
N MET A 492 22.02 5.09 11.37
CA MET A 492 21.45 4.85 12.71
C MET A 492 21.60 3.39 13.14
N GLN A 493 21.30 2.44 12.25
CA GLN A 493 21.47 1.01 12.53
C GLN A 493 22.93 0.66 12.83
N THR A 494 23.87 1.18 12.05
CA THR A 494 25.30 0.93 12.23
C THR A 494 25.82 1.55 13.52
N LEU A 495 25.44 2.80 13.83
CA LEU A 495 25.82 3.48 15.08
C LEU A 495 25.28 2.75 16.31
N LYS A 496 24.04 2.23 16.24
CA LYS A 496 23.45 1.40 17.28
C LYS A 496 24.23 0.09 17.47
N GLN A 497 24.60 -0.58 16.39
CA GLN A 497 25.44 -1.80 16.44
C GLN A 497 26.83 -1.54 17.02
N ARG A 498 27.39 -0.35 16.79
CA ARG A 498 28.69 0.08 17.34
C ARG A 498 28.61 0.70 18.74
N ASN A 499 27.43 0.71 19.36
CA ASN A 499 27.18 1.31 20.68
C ASN A 499 27.67 2.77 20.80
N TYR A 500 27.46 3.59 19.76
CA TYR A 500 27.81 5.00 19.80
C TYR A 500 27.03 5.73 20.91
N PRO A 501 27.66 6.41 21.88
CA PRO A 501 26.98 6.83 23.10
C PRO A 501 26.27 8.19 23.01
N HIS A 502 26.51 8.97 21.95
CA HIS A 502 25.97 10.33 21.82
C HIS A 502 24.70 10.39 20.95
N ARG A 503 23.93 11.46 21.12
CA ARG A 503 22.74 11.73 20.31
C ARG A 503 23.14 12.14 18.90
N VAL A 504 22.30 11.79 17.92
CA VAL A 504 22.48 12.25 16.53
C VAL A 504 21.14 12.74 15.98
N CYS A 505 21.13 14.00 15.53
CA CYS A 505 19.99 14.63 14.88
C CYS A 505 20.17 14.59 13.37
N PHE A 506 19.19 14.03 12.66
CA PHE A 506 19.13 14.01 11.21
C PHE A 506 18.01 14.94 10.74
N VAL A 507 18.34 15.91 9.89
CA VAL A 507 17.39 16.83 9.25
C VAL A 507 17.25 16.44 7.78
N GLY A 508 16.09 15.91 7.42
CA GLY A 508 15.72 15.63 6.03
C GLY A 508 15.00 16.82 5.41
N CYS A 509 15.66 17.49 4.46
CA CYS A 509 15.08 18.60 3.70
C CYS A 509 14.68 18.11 2.31
N ASP A 510 13.38 17.94 2.09
CA ASP A 510 12.83 17.59 0.78
C ASP A 510 11.52 18.31 0.60
N ARG A 511 11.23 18.87 -0.57
CA ARG A 511 9.96 19.56 -0.84
C ARG A 511 8.83 18.60 -1.17
N SER A 512 9.13 17.39 -1.64
CA SER A 512 8.14 16.37 -1.99
C SER A 512 7.47 15.80 -0.75
N ASP A 513 6.14 15.95 -0.67
CA ASP A 513 5.32 15.26 0.32
C ASP A 513 5.43 13.74 0.21
N ALA A 514 5.61 13.23 -1.02
CA ALA A 514 5.79 11.79 -1.25
C ALA A 514 7.10 11.31 -0.62
N ALA A 515 8.20 12.02 -0.86
CA ALA A 515 9.50 11.73 -0.27
C ALA A 515 9.44 11.72 1.26
N ARG A 516 8.91 12.80 1.88
CA ARG A 516 8.77 12.90 3.34
C ARG A 516 7.91 11.76 3.92
N ARG A 517 6.81 11.38 3.27
CA ARG A 517 5.97 10.25 3.68
C ARG A 517 6.74 8.92 3.60
N VAL A 518 7.46 8.68 2.51
CA VAL A 518 8.27 7.46 2.33
C VAL A 518 9.40 7.41 3.36
N ALA A 519 10.04 8.53 3.68
CA ALA A 519 11.06 8.62 4.73
C ALA A 519 10.49 8.23 6.10
N ARG A 520 9.33 8.79 6.47
CA ARG A 520 8.64 8.45 7.73
C ARG A 520 8.33 6.95 7.83
N ASP A 521 7.75 6.37 6.77
CA ASP A 521 7.43 4.94 6.69
C ASP A 521 8.71 4.09 6.87
N ASN A 522 9.80 4.47 6.18
CA ASN A 522 11.06 3.73 6.20
C ASN A 522 11.73 3.76 7.59
N LEU A 523 11.72 4.93 8.23
CA LEU A 523 12.31 5.16 9.55
C LEU A 523 11.50 4.57 10.70
N ALA A 524 10.19 4.29 10.51
CA ALA A 524 9.31 3.78 11.55
C ALA A 524 9.82 2.49 12.24
N SER A 525 10.58 1.66 11.50
CA SER A 525 11.18 0.43 12.01
C SER A 525 12.23 0.62 13.11
N LEU A 526 12.72 1.85 13.32
CA LEU A 526 13.75 2.17 14.32
C LEU A 526 13.17 2.61 15.67
N LYS A 527 11.85 2.77 15.79
CA LYS A 527 11.19 3.03 17.08
C LYS A 527 11.40 1.84 18.04
N PRO A 528 11.62 2.08 19.35
CA PRO A 528 11.57 3.37 20.05
C PRO A 528 12.91 4.13 20.11
N ALA A 529 13.98 3.64 19.46
CA ALA A 529 15.31 4.29 19.54
C ALA A 529 15.40 5.62 18.74
N LEU A 530 14.40 5.88 17.89
CA LEU A 530 14.28 7.05 17.04
C LEU A 530 12.96 7.78 17.34
N GLU A 531 13.05 9.10 17.49
CA GLU A 531 11.91 10.01 17.45
C GLU A 531 11.85 10.72 16.09
N ILE A 532 10.65 10.83 15.51
CA ILE A 532 10.44 11.43 14.18
C ILE A 532 9.53 12.65 14.35
N HIS A 533 10.00 13.80 13.91
CA HIS A 533 9.30 15.09 13.94
C HIS A 533 9.06 15.59 12.53
N GLU A 534 7.83 16.03 12.23
CA GLU A 534 7.52 16.68 10.95
C GLU A 534 7.21 18.15 11.18
N VAL A 535 7.92 19.02 10.47
CA VAL A 535 7.75 20.46 10.60
C VAL A 535 7.00 20.98 9.37
N THR A 536 5.80 21.51 9.62
CA THR A 536 4.91 22.06 8.58
C THR A 536 5.28 23.49 8.18
N GLY A 537 6.04 24.20 9.02
CA GLY A 537 6.57 25.54 8.76
C GLY A 537 8.06 25.53 8.36
N THR A 538 8.68 26.71 8.38
CA THR A 538 10.13 26.84 8.16
C THR A 538 10.89 26.37 9.40
N LEU A 539 11.69 25.31 9.26
CA LEU A 539 12.62 24.88 10.29
C LEU A 539 13.71 25.94 10.49
N SER A 540 14.05 26.24 11.75
CA SER A 540 15.08 27.22 12.15
C SER A 540 15.98 26.66 13.25
N ASP A 541 17.09 27.34 13.56
CA ASP A 541 17.97 27.00 14.69
C ASP A 541 17.22 26.87 16.02
N ALA A 542 16.26 27.76 16.28
CA ALA A 542 15.45 27.72 17.50
C ALA A 542 14.57 26.47 17.55
N SER A 543 13.98 26.09 16.41
CA SER A 543 13.11 24.91 16.30
C SER A 543 13.89 23.61 16.50
N VAL A 544 15.09 23.49 15.90
CA VAL A 544 15.96 22.31 16.09
C VAL A 544 16.36 22.18 17.57
N ARG A 545 16.77 23.27 18.21
CA ARG A 545 17.10 23.26 19.65
C ARG A 545 15.92 22.83 20.52
N ALA A 546 14.74 23.41 20.29
CA ALA A 546 13.54 23.03 21.04
C ALA A 546 13.21 21.54 20.91
N ILE A 547 13.25 20.99 19.68
CA ILE A 547 13.04 19.55 19.44
C ILE A 547 14.08 18.71 20.17
N MET A 548 15.35 19.12 20.14
CA MET A 548 16.45 18.40 20.79
C MET A 548 16.40 18.46 22.32
N ASP A 549 15.87 19.54 22.89
CA ASP A 549 15.70 19.69 24.34
C ASP A 549 14.54 18.82 24.87
N GLU A 550 13.48 18.64 24.08
CA GLU A 550 12.33 17.81 24.43
C GLU A 550 12.60 16.30 24.22
N THR A 551 13.43 15.96 23.23
CA THR A 551 13.66 14.58 22.82
C THR A 551 14.67 13.86 23.72
N LYS A 552 14.29 12.68 24.22
CA LYS A 552 15.16 11.78 25.01
C LYS A 552 15.76 10.62 24.20
N SER A 553 15.35 10.47 22.94
CA SER A 553 15.80 9.40 22.06
C SER A 553 17.26 9.60 21.64
N GLN A 554 17.98 8.50 21.43
CA GLN A 554 19.36 8.54 20.92
C GLN A 554 19.40 9.15 19.52
N PHE A 555 18.43 8.80 18.67
CA PHE A 555 18.31 9.34 17.33
C PHE A 555 17.08 10.22 17.22
N VAL A 556 17.23 11.33 16.50
CA VAL A 556 16.15 12.25 16.16
C VAL A 556 16.15 12.42 14.65
N ALA A 557 14.98 12.30 14.01
CA ALA A 557 14.80 12.63 12.60
C ALA A 557 13.78 13.76 12.47
N ILE A 558 14.17 14.86 11.83
CA ILE A 558 13.32 16.02 11.56
C ILE A 558 13.08 16.08 10.06
N LEU A 559 11.83 15.95 9.63
CA LEU A 559 11.42 16.08 8.23
C LEU A 559 10.84 17.48 8.01
N CYS A 560 11.35 18.20 7.01
CA CYS A 560 10.90 19.56 6.73
C CYS A 560 10.87 19.89 5.23
N ALA A 561 10.12 20.94 4.89
CA ALA A 561 9.92 21.42 3.52
C ALA A 561 10.78 22.66 3.17
N ASN A 562 11.81 22.96 3.97
CA ASN A 562 12.61 24.17 3.82
C ASN A 562 13.16 24.36 2.41
N ASN A 563 13.30 25.61 2.00
CA ASN A 563 14.01 25.95 0.77
C ASN A 563 15.51 25.75 0.96
N ILE A 564 16.04 24.65 0.45
CA ILE A 564 17.47 24.30 0.55
C ILE A 564 18.39 25.37 -0.08
N PHE A 565 17.92 26.19 -1.03
CA PHE A 565 18.70 27.28 -1.63
C PHE A 565 18.81 28.53 -0.74
N GLU A 566 18.07 28.55 0.37
CA GLU A 566 18.01 29.66 1.32
C GLU A 566 18.33 29.20 2.74
N LEU A 567 18.89 28.00 2.90
CA LEU A 567 19.20 27.42 4.19
C LEU A 567 20.24 28.26 4.95
N ASP A 568 21.16 28.92 4.24
CA ASP A 568 22.13 29.89 4.75
C ASP A 568 21.50 31.17 5.32
N LYS A 569 20.23 31.46 4.99
CA LYS A 569 19.46 32.55 5.60
C LYS A 569 18.69 32.10 6.84
N MET A 570 18.49 30.80 7.01
CA MET A 570 17.62 30.20 8.04
C MET A 570 18.41 29.62 9.23
N PHE A 571 19.66 29.22 8.99
CA PHE A 571 20.56 28.62 9.98
C PHE A 571 21.86 29.41 10.05
N GLY A 572 22.47 29.45 11.24
CA GLY A 572 23.78 30.05 11.42
C GLY A 572 24.90 29.37 10.62
N SER A 573 26.03 30.06 10.47
CA SER A 573 27.20 29.50 9.78
C SER A 573 27.74 28.27 10.53
N LYS A 574 27.99 27.19 9.79
CA LYS A 574 28.51 25.92 10.28
C LYS A 574 27.68 25.31 11.42
N GLN A 575 26.37 25.56 11.41
CA GLN A 575 25.41 25.02 12.36
C GLN A 575 25.34 23.48 12.34
N PHE A 576 25.49 22.88 11.15
CA PHE A 576 25.50 21.43 11.00
C PHE A 576 26.94 20.88 10.98
N ASP A 577 27.15 19.71 11.58
CA ASP A 577 28.45 19.04 11.54
C ASP A 577 28.69 18.42 10.16
N ILE A 578 27.66 17.79 9.61
CA ILE A 578 27.68 17.14 8.31
C ILE A 578 26.48 17.59 7.50
N LEU A 579 26.73 18.01 6.27
CA LEU A 579 25.71 18.06 5.24
C LEU A 579 26.05 17.02 4.19
N PHE A 580 25.06 16.27 3.76
CA PHE A 580 25.22 15.42 2.59
C PHE A 580 24.05 15.54 1.64
N HIS A 581 24.27 15.07 0.42
CA HIS A 581 23.19 14.79 -0.52
C HIS A 581 23.56 13.59 -1.36
N SER A 582 22.57 12.79 -1.73
CA SER A 582 22.76 11.57 -2.51
C SER A 582 21.87 11.57 -3.75
N LEU A 583 22.45 11.38 -4.93
CA LEU A 583 21.70 11.32 -6.20
C LEU A 583 20.78 12.54 -6.38
N PHE A 584 21.32 13.73 -6.14
CA PHE A 584 20.54 14.96 -6.01
C PHE A 584 21.03 16.05 -6.98
N LYS A 585 22.33 16.34 -6.98
CA LYS A 585 22.87 17.53 -7.63
C LYS A 585 22.75 17.48 -9.14
N HIS A 586 22.71 16.29 -9.74
CA HIS A 586 22.44 16.13 -11.17
C HIS A 586 21.04 16.60 -11.60
N HIS A 587 20.08 16.77 -10.67
CA HIS A 587 18.77 17.36 -10.97
C HIS A 587 18.81 18.87 -11.19
N LEU A 588 19.89 19.54 -10.77
CA LEU A 588 20.02 21.00 -10.75
C LEU A 588 20.65 21.55 -12.03
N ASN A 589 20.27 22.78 -12.39
CA ASN A 589 20.97 23.55 -13.41
C ASN A 589 22.30 24.12 -12.86
N ARG A 590 23.11 24.76 -13.73
CA ARG A 590 24.45 25.24 -13.34
C ARG A 590 24.42 26.27 -12.21
N ASP A 591 23.50 27.22 -12.24
CA ASP A 591 23.40 28.28 -11.24
C ASP A 591 22.91 27.74 -9.90
N GLU A 592 21.95 26.81 -9.95
CA GLU A 592 21.47 26.07 -8.79
C GLU A 592 22.56 25.22 -8.14
N LYS A 593 23.38 24.52 -8.93
CA LYS A 593 24.54 23.75 -8.42
C LYS A 593 25.51 24.65 -7.67
N ASN A 594 25.89 25.78 -8.27
CA ASN A 594 26.77 26.75 -7.65
C ASN A 594 26.18 27.31 -6.36
N ARG A 595 24.87 27.62 -6.37
CA ARG A 595 24.18 28.14 -5.19
C ARG A 595 24.13 27.11 -4.06
N ILE A 596 23.86 25.84 -4.37
CA ILE A 596 23.85 24.76 -3.36
C ILE A 596 25.24 24.55 -2.77
N ASP A 597 26.31 24.63 -3.57
CA ASP A 597 27.67 24.50 -3.04
C ASP A 597 28.00 25.62 -2.03
N ILE A 598 27.56 26.86 -2.32
CA ILE A 598 27.70 28.00 -1.39
C ILE A 598 26.88 27.77 -0.12
N VAL A 599 25.60 27.39 -0.25
CA VAL A 599 24.72 27.17 0.90
C VAL A 599 25.22 26.02 1.76
N ALA A 600 25.65 24.92 1.14
CA ALA A 600 26.13 23.74 1.84
C ALA A 600 27.40 24.02 2.64
N THR A 601 28.38 24.69 2.01
CA THR A 601 29.64 25.06 2.67
C THR A 601 29.42 26.14 3.73
N HIS A 602 28.41 27.00 3.61
CA HIS A 602 28.02 27.93 4.67
C HIS A 602 27.39 27.20 5.86
N ALA A 603 26.45 26.30 5.61
CA ALA A 603 25.62 25.68 6.63
C ALA A 603 26.33 24.57 7.43
N ALA A 604 27.31 23.87 6.84
CA ALA A 604 27.92 22.70 7.46
C ALA A 604 29.45 22.68 7.46
N ARG A 605 30.04 22.05 8.48
CA ARG A 605 31.51 21.89 8.63
C ARG A 605 32.09 20.92 7.61
N THR A 606 31.40 19.82 7.35
CA THR A 606 31.77 18.85 6.32
C THR A 606 30.62 18.69 5.36
N VAL A 607 30.91 18.77 4.06
CA VAL A 607 29.94 18.53 2.98
C VAL A 607 30.34 17.26 2.23
N LEU A 608 29.40 16.32 2.12
CA LEU A 608 29.56 15.07 1.39
C LEU A 608 28.61 15.03 0.20
N GLU A 609 29.18 15.10 -0.99
CA GLU A 609 28.46 15.02 -2.26
C GLU A 609 28.58 13.58 -2.80
N TYR A 610 27.48 12.85 -2.87
CA TYR A 610 27.43 11.50 -3.44
C TYR A 610 26.51 11.46 -4.66
N ASP A 611 27.07 11.30 -5.84
CA ASP A 611 26.27 11.31 -7.07
C ASP A 611 26.82 10.33 -8.12
N GLY A 612 26.08 10.10 -9.20
CA GLY A 612 26.53 9.29 -10.31
C GLY A 612 27.48 10.06 -11.24
N TYR A 613 28.31 9.32 -11.98
CA TYR A 613 29.11 9.87 -13.08
C TYR A 613 28.76 9.17 -14.40
N LYS A 614 28.93 9.88 -15.51
CA LYS A 614 28.56 9.38 -16.83
C LYS A 614 29.40 8.17 -17.20
N SER A 615 28.75 7.02 -17.37
CA SER A 615 29.40 5.75 -17.66
C SER A 615 28.46 4.81 -18.41
N PHE A 616 28.74 4.61 -19.69
CA PHE A 616 27.94 3.76 -20.56
C PHE A 616 27.88 2.28 -20.10
N PRO A 617 28.97 1.67 -19.58
CA PRO A 617 28.91 0.32 -19.02
C PRO A 617 27.92 0.16 -17.85
N HIS A 618 27.62 1.23 -17.10
CA HIS A 618 26.68 1.17 -15.98
C HIS A 618 25.21 1.28 -16.41
N ILE A 619 24.93 1.85 -17.59
CA ILE A 619 23.57 1.93 -18.14
C ILE A 619 22.98 0.53 -18.34
N LEU A 620 23.77 -0.45 -18.77
CA LEU A 620 23.27 -1.80 -19.09
C LEU A 620 22.75 -2.55 -17.83
N PRO A 621 23.52 -2.71 -16.74
CA PRO A 621 23.01 -3.27 -15.49
C PRO A 621 21.83 -2.50 -14.90
N GLN A 622 21.85 -1.17 -15.00
CA GLN A 622 20.75 -0.31 -14.55
C GLN A 622 19.49 -0.53 -15.38
N THR A 623 19.62 -0.69 -16.70
CA THR A 623 18.53 -1.05 -17.61
C THR A 623 17.90 -2.36 -17.18
N VAL A 624 18.71 -3.40 -16.93
CA VAL A 624 18.20 -4.72 -16.50
C VAL A 624 17.44 -4.61 -15.18
N THR A 625 17.98 -3.85 -14.23
CA THR A 625 17.38 -3.64 -12.90
C THR A 625 16.08 -2.85 -12.97
N GLY A 626 16.06 -1.79 -13.77
CA GLY A 626 14.93 -0.91 -14.00
C GLY A 626 13.90 -1.47 -14.98
N TRP A 627 14.24 -2.49 -15.78
CA TRP A 627 13.42 -2.89 -16.93
C TRP A 627 11.96 -3.17 -16.54
N GLN A 628 11.76 -3.91 -15.46
CA GLN A 628 10.42 -4.28 -14.98
C GLN A 628 9.67 -3.13 -14.27
N PHE A 629 10.32 -1.99 -14.06
CA PHE A 629 9.79 -0.85 -13.32
C PHE A 629 10.10 0.46 -14.06
N PRO A 630 9.26 0.86 -15.04
CA PRO A 630 9.46 2.03 -15.89
C PRO A 630 9.87 3.33 -15.17
N PRO A 631 9.36 3.71 -13.99
CA PRO A 631 9.84 4.91 -13.29
C PRO A 631 11.33 4.86 -12.95
N LEU A 632 11.80 3.71 -12.43
CA LEU A 632 13.23 3.50 -12.15
C LEU A 632 14.07 3.41 -13.43
N LEU A 633 13.50 2.83 -14.51
CA LEU A 633 14.19 2.79 -15.80
C LEU A 633 14.42 4.20 -16.34
N SER A 634 13.43 5.09 -16.22
CA SER A 634 13.55 6.50 -16.58
C SER A 634 14.60 7.19 -15.74
N GLY A 635 14.51 7.08 -14.41
CA GLY A 635 15.51 7.65 -13.50
C GLY A 635 16.91 7.20 -13.88
N ALA A 636 17.18 5.90 -13.84
CA ALA A 636 18.54 5.40 -14.07
C ALA A 636 19.14 5.78 -15.45
N VAL A 637 18.34 5.82 -16.52
CA VAL A 637 18.82 6.18 -17.85
C VAL A 637 19.01 7.69 -17.98
N PHE A 638 18.04 8.48 -17.55
CA PHE A 638 18.11 9.93 -17.70
C PHE A 638 19.11 10.58 -16.73
N SER A 639 19.24 10.11 -15.49
CA SER A 639 20.34 10.56 -14.62
C SER A 639 21.69 10.30 -15.28
N ASN A 640 21.91 9.13 -15.91
CA ASN A 640 23.17 8.82 -16.58
C ASN A 640 23.48 9.76 -17.76
N LEU A 641 22.45 10.15 -18.52
CA LEU A 641 22.62 11.12 -19.60
C LEU A 641 22.96 12.53 -19.08
N ARG A 642 22.50 12.86 -17.87
CA ARG A 642 22.71 14.16 -17.18
C ARG A 642 24.03 14.24 -16.41
N TYR A 643 24.57 13.12 -15.95
CA TYR A 643 25.79 13.11 -15.15
C TYR A 643 26.98 13.75 -15.88
N SER A 644 27.85 14.40 -15.10
CA SER A 644 29.15 14.87 -15.56
C SER A 644 30.06 13.68 -15.88
N THR A 645 31.01 13.87 -16.80
CA THR A 645 32.04 12.86 -17.03
C THR A 645 33.06 12.85 -15.91
N LYS A 646 33.83 11.76 -15.80
CA LYS A 646 34.88 11.62 -14.80
C LYS A 646 35.93 12.73 -14.92
N GLU A 647 36.28 13.10 -16.15
CA GLU A 647 37.26 14.15 -16.45
C GLU A 647 36.77 15.53 -16.00
N GLN A 648 35.48 15.83 -16.20
CA GLN A 648 34.87 17.07 -15.73
C GLN A 648 34.88 17.16 -14.21
N LEU A 649 34.49 16.09 -13.51
CA LEU A 649 34.50 16.03 -12.05
C LEU A 649 35.91 16.20 -11.47
N MET A 650 36.91 15.53 -12.06
CA MET A 650 38.31 15.64 -11.63
C MET A 650 38.92 17.02 -11.91
N ALA A 651 38.38 17.78 -12.85
CA ALA A 651 38.79 19.17 -13.08
C ALA A 651 38.23 20.14 -12.04
N GLU A 652 37.11 19.79 -11.39
CA GLU A 652 36.43 20.62 -10.39
C GLU A 652 36.97 20.44 -8.97
N SER A 653 37.49 19.25 -8.62
CA SER A 653 38.05 18.98 -7.30
C SER A 653 39.02 17.80 -7.29
N THR A 654 40.02 17.87 -6.42
CA THR A 654 41.00 16.79 -6.19
C THR A 654 40.58 15.80 -5.09
N ASP A 655 39.59 16.13 -4.26
CA ASP A 655 39.08 15.26 -3.18
C ASP A 655 37.82 14.50 -3.61
N ILE A 656 37.99 13.64 -4.64
CA ILE A 656 36.93 12.81 -5.21
C ILE A 656 37.35 11.34 -5.26
N THR A 657 36.50 10.46 -4.72
CA THR A 657 36.65 9.00 -4.79
C THR A 657 35.61 8.40 -5.72
N PHE A 658 36.02 7.56 -6.68
CA PHE A 658 35.13 6.91 -7.66
C PHE A 658 34.90 5.43 -7.34
N TYR A 659 33.64 5.00 -7.32
CA TYR A 659 33.22 3.64 -7.03
C TYR A 659 32.76 2.92 -8.31
N LYS A 660 33.71 2.26 -8.98
CA LYS A 660 33.47 1.56 -10.26
C LYS A 660 32.35 0.52 -10.19
N ASN A 661 32.12 -0.10 -9.05
CA ASN A 661 31.11 -1.16 -8.91
C ASN A 661 29.68 -0.61 -8.91
N THR A 662 29.50 0.62 -8.42
CA THR A 662 28.17 1.24 -8.30
C THR A 662 27.95 2.32 -9.36
N GLY A 663 29.00 2.88 -9.96
CA GLY A 663 28.92 3.98 -10.92
C GLY A 663 28.72 5.35 -10.27
N HIS A 664 29.13 5.50 -9.01
CA HIS A 664 29.00 6.73 -8.22
C HIS A 664 30.37 7.28 -7.82
N TYR A 665 30.39 8.54 -7.43
CA TYR A 665 31.53 9.16 -6.77
C TYR A 665 31.10 9.75 -5.43
N LEU A 666 32.08 9.94 -4.55
CA LEU A 666 31.95 10.67 -3.31
C LEU A 666 32.98 11.81 -3.33
N LYS A 667 32.50 13.04 -3.18
CA LYS A 667 33.31 14.25 -3.05
C LYS A 667 33.15 14.82 -1.66
N ARG A 668 34.25 15.27 -1.07
CA ARG A 668 34.26 15.94 0.24
C ARG A 668 34.69 17.39 0.09
N SER A 669 34.01 18.27 0.81
CA SER A 669 34.38 19.68 0.96
C SER A 669 34.30 20.06 2.45
N THR A 670 35.14 21.00 2.89
CA THR A 670 35.19 21.49 4.28
C THR A 670 35.02 23.01 4.33
#